data_AF-A0A433JIY4-F1
#
_entry.id   AF-A0A433JIY4-F1
#
_cell.length_a   1.000
_cell.length_b   1.000
_cell.length_c   1.000
_cell.angle_alpha   90.00
_cell.angle_beta   90.00
_cell.angle_gamma   90.00
#
_symmetry.space_group_name_H-M   'P 1'
#
loop_
_entity.id
_entity.type
_entity.pdbx_description
1 polymer ?
#
loop_
_entity_poly.entity_id
_entity_poly.type
_entity_poly.pdbx_seq_one_letter_code
_entity_poly.pdbx_strand_id
1 'polypeptide(L)'
;MKNQNQNNFPLEEQANELRQFLLKRLRKNNEEMTPVFIQEVVVYAADSYGEAKSAAIDKSTIDDPAPRLLAHIALLAELTNSIHQNSYCTLAENGEHVLKDDCLNKITRLSLNEFSLYTNQPLSQQQFKIICAGIEQISKKLLDNVHLLLSSFAVVNEQNEILNTALYVEGGLISKTRVISKSFASTVDVTYEQMKNFSQGVCYGGMKSLSDFVAGDNAATIPVTNSNFFEVRTKGNAVYLQSLELCLDHRFKRVKDSLISKLTRSSSDSQLLPKYVDQIISSNSISIHDDSLIVPLAWHVDPNYMNPIPLSLLNLDSGLLSAIQARQHPTLQLKNEGKLLQIINPAFGRDAILIRHNERQLTGFLPEILLLVEFENQKIIEERVDTLLINNSKDIELIRQCIEQKNADLFASIFQKYPKVNYVALIEQLAHKFDSAEKPQVKKWLYQEVMRNELKKNIYLNMETIMSAIQNGVDFNHRFNETSTFGENTFAYACVFQNPRLVSAFYEKNPHVNYIQAVENTVLQFSPSSQAFAKKWLYQEILTCEFEKEDGGDLAVILAALRAGINFFHPYKYALNLGERALLQAYICKEPRILQEISMQNPNLNYFAVIENALKDFSPLVKTMLRVWFYQEFLKIELKKTVNVNMELVLGLLAEELDFFEPYDQVLYLGEQALAQAFLCKDTNIISVMKAKYPNVDYAMVIPRIANSFGKFFATEVAHWLSQEIMKSNLLQIQFGIACQDEAQLLQQTMSLYQIYIQAMNVNSQKQTLETLCEAICTLIIRYRKYGDTDAAALIAQFTRVFDASLQARVKYRLCHEIIKDELKKTANADRVLLQTIVQLGIDFYYPYQGNSCIGEELIALVFTVRDSQLLATLMNHFSQVNWFTIVQKIGSQLVSPLGEEIKNWFAHEIILMELQKGRQADANRLRQALQFGINFFHPYCNTCLGVQLMAQACVSQDTELLRKIYTAYPRVDYAAMISHAVGLFDANAQNSANNWLWQMFTELNQNEPQGLHHYRFFHEPRGAFDGENSKNDMKSCTI
;
A
#
# COMPACT_ATOMS: atom_id res chain seq x y z
N MET A 1 -68.86 -55.08 -46.44
CA MET A 1 -69.46 -54.55 -45.20
C MET A 1 -68.95 -55.32 -43.99
N LYS A 2 -67.76 -54.98 -43.49
CA LYS A 2 -67.25 -55.40 -42.18
C LYS A 2 -66.85 -54.14 -41.42
N ASN A 3 -67.46 -53.96 -40.26
CA ASN A 3 -67.32 -52.81 -39.37
C ASN A 3 -65.86 -52.45 -39.10
N GLN A 4 -65.44 -51.29 -39.60
CA GLN A 4 -64.37 -50.51 -38.98
C GLN A 4 -64.97 -49.78 -37.78
N ASN A 5 -65.01 -50.45 -36.62
CA ASN A 5 -64.99 -49.74 -35.35
C ASN A 5 -63.61 -49.09 -35.27
N GLN A 6 -63.51 -47.86 -35.75
CA GLN A 6 -62.43 -46.96 -35.38
C GLN A 6 -62.56 -46.73 -33.87
N ASN A 7 -61.80 -47.50 -33.10
CA ASN A 7 -61.53 -47.19 -31.71
C ASN A 7 -60.84 -45.83 -31.68
N ASN A 8 -61.64 -44.77 -31.49
CA ASN A 8 -61.19 -43.48 -31.02
C ASN A 8 -60.68 -43.66 -29.59
N PHE A 9 -59.48 -44.23 -29.44
CA PHE A 9 -58.72 -44.01 -28.23
C PHE A 9 -58.56 -42.49 -28.08
N PRO A 10 -58.74 -41.93 -26.87
CA PRO A 10 -58.45 -40.52 -26.63
C PRO A 10 -57.04 -40.22 -27.13
N LEU A 11 -56.86 -39.13 -27.88
CA LEU A 11 -55.55 -38.70 -28.44
C LEU A 11 -54.44 -38.64 -27.38
N GLU A 12 -54.80 -38.44 -26.12
CA GLU A 12 -53.91 -38.43 -24.97
C GLU A 12 -53.35 -39.80 -24.61
N GLU A 13 -54.14 -40.87 -24.75
CA GLU A 13 -53.70 -42.25 -24.47
C GLU A 13 -52.69 -42.71 -25.53
N GLN A 14 -52.94 -42.41 -26.81
CA GLN A 14 -52.00 -42.69 -27.90
C GLN A 14 -50.67 -41.90 -27.75
N ALA A 15 -50.75 -40.64 -27.32
CA ALA A 15 -49.56 -39.82 -27.07
C ALA A 15 -48.74 -40.38 -25.89
N ASN A 16 -49.40 -40.84 -24.82
CA ASN A 16 -48.74 -41.48 -23.69
C ASN A 16 -48.11 -42.84 -24.06
N GLU A 17 -48.79 -43.68 -24.86
CA GLU A 17 -48.21 -44.93 -25.36
C GLU A 17 -46.97 -44.68 -26.22
N LEU A 18 -47.04 -43.71 -27.14
CA LEU A 18 -45.89 -43.30 -27.97
C LEU A 18 -44.75 -42.75 -27.09
N ARG A 19 -45.06 -41.94 -26.08
CA ARG A 19 -44.08 -41.43 -25.11
C ARG A 19 -43.37 -42.59 -24.40
N GLN A 20 -44.11 -43.55 -23.86
CA GLN A 20 -43.53 -44.71 -23.18
C GLN A 20 -42.70 -45.59 -24.12
N PHE A 21 -43.16 -45.77 -25.36
CA PHE A 21 -42.40 -46.48 -26.39
C PHE A 21 -41.07 -45.78 -26.71
N LEU A 22 -41.08 -44.46 -26.91
CA LEU A 22 -39.88 -43.67 -27.20
C LEU A 22 -38.91 -43.66 -26.01
N LEU A 23 -39.42 -43.48 -24.78
CA LEU A 23 -38.62 -43.57 -23.56
C LEU A 23 -37.95 -44.94 -23.45
N LYS A 24 -38.70 -46.02 -23.65
CA LYS A 24 -38.17 -47.39 -23.62
C LYS A 24 -37.10 -47.61 -24.70
N ARG A 25 -37.33 -47.11 -25.92
CA ARG A 25 -36.37 -47.23 -27.03
C ARG A 25 -35.07 -46.45 -26.77
N LEU A 26 -35.17 -45.20 -26.29
CA LEU A 26 -34.01 -44.38 -25.98
C LEU A 26 -33.22 -44.92 -24.79
N ARG A 27 -33.90 -45.40 -23.74
CA ARG A 27 -33.25 -46.08 -22.60
C ARG A 27 -32.57 -47.37 -23.05
N LYS A 28 -33.23 -48.19 -23.86
CA LYS A 28 -32.66 -49.42 -24.40
C LYS A 28 -31.37 -49.14 -25.19
N ASN A 29 -31.35 -48.11 -26.02
CA ASN A 29 -30.13 -47.70 -26.73
C ASN A 29 -29.00 -47.26 -25.78
N ASN A 30 -29.34 -46.75 -24.59
CA ASN A 30 -28.37 -46.35 -23.55
C ASN A 30 -27.90 -47.55 -22.70
N GLU A 31 -28.77 -48.53 -22.47
CA GLU A 31 -28.50 -49.74 -21.70
C GLU A 31 -27.74 -50.81 -22.51
N GLU A 32 -27.96 -50.87 -23.83
CA GLU A 32 -27.27 -51.77 -24.76
C GLU A 32 -25.85 -51.30 -25.14
N MET A 33 -25.30 -50.29 -24.43
CA MET A 33 -23.92 -49.85 -24.67
C MET A 33 -22.95 -51.01 -24.42
N THR A 34 -22.31 -51.44 -25.51
CA THR A 34 -21.34 -52.54 -25.50
C THR A 34 -20.13 -52.16 -24.65
N PRO A 35 -19.61 -53.09 -23.81
CA PRO A 35 -18.44 -52.81 -22.99
C PRO A 35 -17.24 -52.44 -23.85
N VAL A 36 -16.47 -51.47 -23.37
CA VAL A 36 -15.20 -51.03 -23.97
C VAL A 36 -14.05 -51.62 -23.18
N PHE A 37 -13.05 -52.11 -23.90
CA PHE A 37 -11.84 -52.65 -23.29
C PHE A 37 -10.61 -51.88 -23.78
N ILE A 38 -9.67 -51.60 -22.88
CA ILE A 38 -8.44 -50.90 -23.21
C ILE A 38 -7.24 -51.77 -22.80
N GLN A 39 -6.31 -51.96 -23.73
CA GLN A 39 -4.97 -52.49 -23.48
C GLN A 39 -3.97 -51.33 -23.52
N GLU A 40 -3.31 -51.08 -22.39
CA GLU A 40 -2.30 -50.04 -22.28
C GLU A 40 -0.93 -50.54 -22.73
N VAL A 41 -0.26 -49.73 -23.55
CA VAL A 41 1.14 -49.85 -23.93
C VAL A 41 1.84 -48.62 -23.36
N VAL A 42 2.74 -48.81 -22.41
CA VAL A 42 3.38 -47.69 -21.70
C VAL A 42 4.88 -47.68 -22.00
N VAL A 43 5.42 -46.48 -22.16
CA VAL A 43 6.86 -46.26 -22.37
C VAL A 43 7.46 -45.64 -21.12
N TYR A 44 8.48 -46.29 -20.58
CA TYR A 44 9.26 -45.80 -19.46
C TYR A 44 10.70 -45.53 -19.88
N ALA A 45 11.07 -44.27 -19.94
CA ALA A 45 12.47 -43.89 -20.07
C ALA A 45 13.16 -43.93 -18.70
N ALA A 46 14.47 -44.21 -18.68
CA ALA A 46 15.26 -44.18 -17.45
C ALA A 46 15.28 -42.79 -16.78
N ASP A 47 15.03 -41.74 -17.55
CA ASP A 47 14.79 -40.37 -17.10
C ASP A 47 13.47 -39.90 -17.69
N SER A 48 12.57 -39.44 -16.84
CA SER A 48 11.19 -39.15 -17.22
C SER A 48 11.01 -37.76 -17.83
N TYR A 49 12.07 -36.96 -17.93
CA TYR A 49 12.06 -35.56 -18.38
C TYR A 49 12.46 -35.33 -19.85
N GLY A 50 12.37 -36.37 -20.69
CA GLY A 50 12.76 -36.26 -22.10
C GLY A 50 14.22 -35.82 -22.23
N GLU A 51 14.45 -34.68 -22.88
CA GLU A 51 15.78 -34.08 -23.08
C GLU A 51 16.04 -32.87 -22.16
N ALA A 52 15.02 -32.37 -21.44
CA ALA A 52 15.11 -31.11 -20.70
C ALA A 52 16.09 -31.11 -19.51
N LYS A 53 16.30 -32.26 -18.85
CA LYS A 53 17.21 -32.39 -17.70
C LYS A 53 18.48 -33.19 -18.00
N SER A 54 18.73 -33.52 -19.27
CA SER A 54 19.83 -34.41 -19.62
C SER A 54 21.16 -33.65 -19.70
N ALA A 55 21.98 -33.76 -18.65
CA ALA A 55 23.36 -33.25 -18.67
C ALA A 55 24.28 -33.94 -19.70
N ALA A 56 23.87 -35.11 -20.21
CA ALA A 56 24.63 -35.95 -21.12
C ALA A 56 24.31 -35.74 -22.61
N ILE A 57 23.27 -34.96 -22.94
CA ILE A 57 23.04 -34.55 -24.33
C ILE A 57 23.96 -33.36 -24.57
N ASP A 58 24.98 -33.57 -25.40
CA ASP A 58 25.92 -32.52 -25.75
C ASP A 58 25.14 -31.31 -26.27
N LYS A 59 25.35 -30.13 -25.68
CA LYS A 59 24.62 -28.89 -26.02
C LYS A 59 24.81 -28.50 -27.50
N SER A 60 25.68 -29.21 -28.21
CA SER A 60 26.02 -29.12 -29.62
C SER A 60 25.01 -29.77 -30.58
N THR A 61 24.03 -30.55 -30.12
CA THR A 61 22.91 -30.97 -30.99
C THR A 61 21.98 -29.77 -31.24
N ILE A 62 22.42 -28.91 -32.17
CA ILE A 62 21.78 -27.69 -32.69
C ILE A 62 20.55 -28.03 -33.58
N ASP A 63 20.27 -29.32 -33.81
CA ASP A 63 19.20 -29.76 -34.70
C ASP A 63 17.81 -29.48 -34.11
N ASP A 64 16.90 -29.01 -34.98
CA ASP A 64 15.49 -28.79 -34.67
C ASP A 64 14.89 -30.05 -34.00
N PRO A 65 14.29 -29.95 -32.81
CA PRO A 65 13.71 -31.11 -32.12
C PRO A 65 12.49 -31.70 -32.83
N ALA A 66 11.79 -30.94 -33.68
CA ALA A 66 10.52 -31.39 -34.26
C ALA A 66 10.63 -32.67 -35.13
N PRO A 67 11.58 -32.80 -36.08
CA PRO A 67 11.78 -34.05 -36.83
C PRO A 67 12.13 -35.25 -35.94
N ARG A 68 12.93 -35.05 -34.90
CA ARG A 68 13.35 -36.11 -33.97
C ARG A 68 12.19 -36.61 -33.13
N LEU A 69 11.39 -35.69 -32.58
CA LEU A 69 10.13 -36.00 -31.88
C LEU A 69 9.17 -36.80 -32.79
N LEU A 70 8.97 -36.35 -34.03
CA LEU A 70 8.10 -37.04 -34.98
C LEU A 70 8.59 -38.45 -35.32
N ALA A 71 9.89 -38.62 -35.55
CA ALA A 71 10.48 -39.95 -35.80
C ALA A 71 10.29 -40.87 -34.59
N HIS A 72 10.49 -40.37 -33.38
CA HIS A 72 10.26 -41.12 -32.14
C HIS A 72 8.79 -41.50 -31.94
N ILE A 73 7.86 -40.55 -32.13
CA ILE A 73 6.42 -40.81 -32.03
C ILE A 73 5.98 -41.81 -33.09
N ALA A 74 6.49 -41.71 -34.33
CA ALA A 74 6.20 -42.66 -35.40
C ALA A 74 6.66 -44.08 -35.06
N LEU A 75 7.86 -44.24 -34.50
CA LEU A 75 8.37 -45.52 -34.01
C LEU A 75 7.43 -46.13 -32.95
N LEU A 76 7.06 -45.35 -31.93
CA LEU A 76 6.20 -45.83 -30.85
C LEU A 76 4.79 -46.18 -31.34
N ALA A 77 4.25 -45.37 -32.25
CA ALA A 77 2.96 -45.61 -32.86
C ALA A 77 2.97 -46.88 -33.74
N GLU A 78 4.03 -47.11 -34.51
CA GLU A 78 4.21 -48.33 -35.32
C GLU A 78 4.29 -49.58 -34.43
N LEU A 79 5.09 -49.54 -33.35
CA LEU A 79 5.16 -50.64 -32.37
C LEU A 79 3.80 -50.93 -31.73
N THR A 80 3.07 -49.88 -31.35
CA THR A 80 1.73 -50.00 -30.76
C THR A 80 0.72 -50.58 -31.76
N ASN A 81 0.79 -50.15 -33.02
CA ASN A 81 -0.04 -50.66 -34.11
C ASN A 81 0.22 -52.14 -34.36
N SER A 82 1.47 -52.59 -34.31
CA SER A 82 1.82 -54.01 -34.44
C SER A 82 1.34 -54.85 -33.26
N ILE A 83 1.39 -54.32 -32.03
CA ILE A 83 0.77 -54.97 -30.87
C ILE A 83 -0.74 -55.15 -31.10
N HIS A 84 -1.41 -54.10 -31.59
CA HIS A 84 -2.83 -54.14 -31.89
C HIS A 84 -3.18 -55.16 -32.98
N GLN A 85 -2.41 -55.17 -34.09
CA GLN A 85 -2.55 -56.14 -35.18
C GLN A 85 -2.49 -57.58 -34.67
N ASN A 86 -1.49 -57.90 -33.86
CA ASN A 86 -1.28 -59.24 -33.33
C ASN A 86 -2.37 -59.67 -32.33
N SER A 87 -2.91 -58.72 -31.55
CA SER A 87 -3.94 -59.01 -30.54
C SER A 87 -5.34 -59.14 -31.16
N TYR A 88 -5.73 -58.20 -32.02
CA TYR A 88 -7.14 -57.94 -32.32
C TYR A 88 -7.51 -58.02 -33.80
N CYS A 89 -6.54 -58.17 -34.70
CA CYS A 89 -6.81 -58.24 -36.12
C CYS A 89 -6.68 -59.66 -36.69
N THR A 90 -7.29 -59.88 -37.84
CA THR A 90 -7.03 -60.99 -38.75
C THR A 90 -6.51 -60.44 -40.08
N LEU A 91 -5.79 -61.27 -40.83
CA LEU A 91 -5.34 -60.91 -42.18
C LEU A 91 -6.46 -61.24 -43.17
N ALA A 92 -6.98 -60.23 -43.86
CA ALA A 92 -7.97 -60.40 -44.92
C ALA A 92 -7.33 -60.94 -46.22
N GLU A 93 -8.15 -61.38 -47.17
CA GLU A 93 -7.68 -61.97 -48.45
C GLU A 93 -6.85 -60.98 -49.29
N ASN A 94 -7.08 -59.68 -49.13
CA ASN A 94 -6.32 -58.63 -49.79
C ASN A 94 -4.98 -58.31 -49.09
N GLY A 95 -4.62 -59.03 -48.02
CA GLY A 95 -3.42 -58.81 -47.22
C GLY A 95 -3.53 -57.66 -46.21
N GLU A 96 -4.69 -57.05 -46.03
CA GLU A 96 -4.90 -56.01 -45.03
C GLU A 96 -5.27 -56.59 -43.66
N HIS A 97 -4.88 -55.92 -42.60
CA HIS A 97 -5.30 -56.28 -41.25
C HIS A 97 -6.66 -55.68 -40.94
N VAL A 98 -7.64 -56.54 -40.62
CA VAL A 98 -9.00 -56.14 -40.27
C VAL A 98 -9.28 -56.54 -38.83
N LEU A 99 -9.93 -55.66 -38.06
CA LEU A 99 -10.39 -55.96 -36.70
C LEU A 99 -11.35 -57.16 -36.70
N LYS A 100 -11.15 -58.10 -35.76
CA LYS A 100 -12.11 -59.18 -35.51
C LYS A 100 -13.45 -58.61 -35.02
N ASP A 101 -14.55 -59.27 -35.37
CA ASP A 101 -15.91 -58.81 -35.01
C ASP A 101 -16.11 -58.67 -33.48
N ASP A 102 -15.51 -59.55 -32.69
CA ASP A 102 -15.54 -59.51 -31.22
C ASP A 102 -14.57 -58.47 -30.60
N CYS A 103 -13.75 -57.83 -31.43
CA CYS A 103 -12.73 -56.87 -31.03
C CYS A 103 -13.06 -55.42 -31.44
N LEU A 104 -14.23 -55.15 -32.02
CA LEU A 104 -14.63 -53.82 -32.50
C LEU A 104 -14.67 -52.74 -31.41
N ASN A 105 -14.79 -53.13 -30.13
CA ASN A 105 -14.79 -52.22 -28.97
C ASN A 105 -13.53 -52.36 -28.09
N LYS A 106 -12.44 -52.91 -28.65
CA LYS A 106 -11.15 -53.07 -27.97
C LYS A 106 -10.14 -52.06 -28.50
N ILE A 107 -9.55 -51.28 -27.60
CA ILE A 107 -8.58 -50.24 -27.89
C ILE A 107 -7.19 -50.70 -27.44
N THR A 108 -6.18 -50.44 -28.26
CA THR A 108 -4.77 -50.45 -27.80
C THR A 108 -4.30 -49.02 -27.72
N ARG A 109 -3.88 -48.58 -26.54
CA ARG A 109 -3.45 -47.19 -26.31
C ARG A 109 -1.98 -47.12 -25.93
N LEU A 110 -1.21 -46.31 -26.65
CA LEU A 110 0.10 -45.85 -26.22
C LEU A 110 -0.07 -44.75 -25.19
N SER A 111 0.58 -44.85 -24.02
CA SER A 111 0.56 -43.83 -22.98
C SER A 111 1.98 -43.42 -22.58
N LEU A 112 2.27 -42.12 -22.64
CA LEU A 112 3.56 -41.53 -22.23
C LEU A 112 3.43 -40.78 -20.90
N ASN A 113 4.51 -40.74 -20.11
CA ASN A 113 4.54 -39.98 -18.86
C ASN A 113 4.65 -38.47 -19.10
N GLU A 114 4.35 -37.65 -18.10
CA GLU A 114 4.11 -36.21 -18.28
C GLU A 114 5.25 -35.44 -18.96
N PHE A 115 6.51 -35.81 -18.75
CA PHE A 115 7.64 -35.05 -19.29
C PHE A 115 8.39 -35.79 -20.40
N SER A 116 7.81 -36.88 -20.94
CA SER A 116 8.45 -37.73 -21.97
C SER A 116 8.90 -36.97 -23.22
N LEU A 117 8.19 -35.91 -23.59
CA LEU A 117 8.38 -35.18 -24.86
C LEU A 117 8.96 -33.77 -24.66
N TYR A 118 9.54 -33.50 -23.47
CA TYR A 118 10.15 -32.21 -23.17
C TYR A 118 11.50 -32.09 -23.84
N THR A 119 11.67 -31.00 -24.58
CA THR A 119 12.90 -30.62 -25.27
C THR A 119 13.81 -29.79 -24.36
N ASN A 120 15.08 -29.65 -24.74
CA ASN A 120 16.08 -28.81 -24.06
C ASN A 120 15.71 -27.31 -24.02
N GLN A 121 14.95 -26.84 -25.01
CA GLN A 121 14.31 -25.53 -25.09
C GLN A 121 12.83 -25.74 -25.40
N PRO A 122 11.90 -24.94 -24.87
CA PRO A 122 10.49 -25.16 -25.12
C PRO A 122 10.17 -24.90 -26.60
N LEU A 123 9.21 -25.65 -27.14
CA LEU A 123 8.84 -25.57 -28.55
C LEU A 123 8.20 -24.21 -28.84
N SER A 124 8.60 -23.60 -29.95
CA SER A 124 7.81 -22.50 -30.53
C SER A 124 6.44 -23.01 -31.00
N GLN A 125 5.44 -22.13 -31.12
CA GLN A 125 4.15 -22.50 -31.69
C GLN A 125 4.29 -23.10 -33.10
N GLN A 126 5.21 -22.58 -33.93
CA GLN A 126 5.44 -23.10 -35.28
C GLN A 126 5.97 -24.54 -35.26
N GLN A 127 6.94 -24.84 -34.40
CA GLN A 127 7.44 -26.21 -34.23
C GLN A 127 6.34 -27.14 -33.75
N PHE A 128 5.52 -26.70 -32.79
CA PHE A 128 4.40 -27.49 -32.31
C PHE A 128 3.34 -27.72 -33.40
N LYS A 129 3.06 -26.74 -34.26
CA LYS A 129 2.18 -26.92 -35.45
C LYS A 129 2.71 -27.99 -36.39
N ILE A 130 4.02 -27.99 -36.68
CA ILE A 130 4.68 -29.00 -37.52
C ILE A 130 4.53 -30.39 -36.89
N ILE A 131 4.72 -30.50 -35.57
CA ILE A 131 4.54 -31.76 -34.84
C ILE A 131 3.10 -32.24 -34.92
N CYS A 132 2.10 -31.38 -34.68
CA CYS A 132 0.69 -31.75 -34.79
C CYS A 132 0.32 -32.25 -36.20
N ALA A 133 0.80 -31.58 -37.25
CA ALA A 133 0.57 -32.00 -38.63
C ALA A 133 1.23 -33.36 -38.93
N GLY A 134 2.45 -33.58 -38.45
CA GLY A 134 3.12 -34.88 -38.58
C GLY A 134 2.39 -36.00 -37.84
N ILE A 135 1.88 -35.73 -36.64
CA ILE A 135 1.08 -36.68 -35.86
C ILE A 135 -0.24 -37.04 -36.56
N GLU A 136 -0.89 -36.08 -37.22
CA GLU A 136 -2.07 -36.35 -38.04
C GLU A 136 -1.75 -37.30 -39.22
N GLN A 137 -0.56 -37.19 -39.82
CA GLN A 137 -0.12 -38.12 -40.87
C GLN A 137 0.22 -39.51 -40.30
N ILE A 138 0.76 -39.57 -39.07
CA ILE A 138 1.01 -40.84 -38.37
C ILE A 138 -0.32 -41.52 -38.05
N SER A 139 -1.29 -40.80 -37.49
CA SER A 139 -2.57 -41.36 -37.03
C SER A 139 -3.43 -41.93 -38.14
N LYS A 140 -3.42 -41.32 -39.34
CA LYS A 140 -4.09 -41.85 -40.54
C LYS A 140 -3.56 -43.19 -41.02
N LYS A 141 -2.33 -43.57 -40.63
CA LYS A 141 -1.71 -44.86 -40.95
C LYS A 141 -1.96 -45.93 -39.88
N LEU A 142 -2.47 -45.54 -38.72
CA LEU A 142 -2.82 -46.47 -37.66
C LEU A 142 -4.14 -47.17 -37.99
N LEU A 143 -4.29 -48.39 -37.49
CA LEU A 143 -5.58 -49.08 -37.54
C LEU A 143 -6.61 -48.40 -36.63
N ASP A 144 -7.89 -48.62 -36.94
CA ASP A 144 -8.99 -48.20 -36.07
C ASP A 144 -8.78 -48.75 -34.64
N ASN A 145 -9.18 -47.98 -33.62
CA ASN A 145 -8.98 -48.29 -32.19
C ASN A 145 -7.51 -48.36 -31.71
N VAL A 146 -6.54 -47.90 -32.48
CA VAL A 146 -5.17 -47.61 -31.98
C VAL A 146 -5.08 -46.15 -31.57
N HIS A 147 -4.91 -45.89 -30.28
CA HIS A 147 -4.91 -44.53 -29.73
C HIS A 147 -3.54 -44.14 -29.19
N LEU A 148 -3.20 -42.85 -29.22
CA LEU A 148 -1.97 -42.31 -28.64
C LEU A 148 -2.30 -41.24 -27.61
N LEU A 149 -1.80 -41.40 -26.38
CA LEU A 149 -1.75 -40.37 -25.35
C LEU A 149 -0.29 -39.88 -25.24
N LEU A 150 -0.03 -38.75 -25.89
CA LEU A 150 1.27 -38.10 -25.94
C LEU A 150 1.30 -36.96 -24.91
N SER A 151 1.54 -37.33 -23.65
CA SER A 151 1.73 -36.37 -22.55
C SER A 151 3.22 -36.10 -22.35
N SER A 152 3.67 -34.89 -22.11
CA SER A 152 3.21 -33.61 -22.67
C SER A 152 4.38 -32.85 -23.30
N PHE A 153 4.07 -31.80 -24.04
CA PHE A 153 4.99 -30.89 -24.71
C PHE A 153 5.05 -29.56 -23.97
N ALA A 154 6.24 -28.96 -23.84
CA ALA A 154 6.41 -27.58 -23.40
C ALA A 154 6.35 -26.65 -24.62
N VAL A 155 5.33 -25.80 -24.71
CA VAL A 155 5.09 -24.91 -25.87
C VAL A 155 5.05 -23.45 -25.41
N VAL A 156 5.81 -22.57 -26.05
CA VAL A 156 5.78 -21.12 -25.75
C VAL A 156 4.65 -20.46 -26.55
N ASN A 157 3.82 -19.65 -25.88
CA ASN A 157 2.78 -18.84 -26.54
C ASN A 157 3.30 -17.46 -27.01
N GLU A 158 2.45 -16.67 -27.65
CA GLU A 158 2.78 -15.33 -28.13
C GLU A 158 3.16 -14.35 -27.00
N GLN A 159 2.70 -14.61 -25.78
CA GLN A 159 2.99 -13.84 -24.57
C GLN A 159 4.29 -14.29 -23.88
N ASN A 160 5.07 -15.18 -24.51
CA ASN A 160 6.29 -15.77 -23.97
C ASN A 160 6.07 -16.56 -22.66
N GLU A 161 4.90 -17.20 -22.56
CA GLU A 161 4.53 -18.08 -21.46
C GLU A 161 4.57 -19.53 -21.91
N ILE A 162 4.97 -20.44 -21.02
CA ILE A 162 5.06 -21.87 -21.32
C ILE A 162 3.71 -22.55 -21.02
N LEU A 163 3.24 -23.35 -21.96
CA LEU A 163 2.06 -24.19 -21.87
C LEU A 163 2.48 -25.66 -21.86
N ASN A 164 1.99 -26.41 -20.88
CA ASN A 164 2.15 -27.86 -20.81
C ASN A 164 0.97 -28.49 -21.55
N THR A 165 1.23 -29.08 -22.72
CA THR A 165 0.19 -29.51 -23.66
C THR A 165 0.32 -31.00 -23.97
N ALA A 166 -0.74 -31.79 -23.75
CA ALA A 166 -0.83 -33.19 -24.13
C ALA A 166 -1.67 -33.37 -25.40
N LEU A 167 -1.41 -34.46 -26.15
CA LEU A 167 -2.21 -34.84 -27.31
C LEU A 167 -2.89 -36.19 -27.06
N TYR A 168 -4.20 -36.25 -27.30
CA TYR A 168 -4.92 -37.51 -27.42
C TYR A 168 -5.31 -37.72 -28.87
N VAL A 169 -4.84 -38.82 -29.46
CA VAL A 169 -4.95 -39.11 -30.88
C VAL A 169 -5.72 -40.42 -31.07
N GLU A 170 -6.82 -40.37 -31.80
CA GLU A 170 -7.57 -41.53 -32.28
C GLU A 170 -7.05 -41.89 -33.68
N GLY A 171 -6.51 -43.10 -33.84
CA GLY A 171 -6.02 -43.64 -35.12
C GLY A 171 -7.15 -44.15 -36.01
N GLY A 172 -6.81 -44.41 -37.28
CA GLY A 172 -7.75 -44.84 -38.32
C GLY A 172 -7.88 -43.83 -39.46
N LEU A 173 -8.66 -44.18 -40.48
CA LEU A 173 -8.85 -43.33 -41.67
C LEU A 173 -9.46 -41.97 -41.31
N ILE A 174 -10.36 -41.95 -40.32
CA ILE A 174 -10.97 -40.75 -39.74
C ILE A 174 -10.25 -40.45 -38.43
N SER A 175 -8.98 -40.08 -38.53
CA SER A 175 -8.16 -39.76 -37.36
C SER A 175 -8.66 -38.50 -36.65
N LYS A 176 -8.61 -38.47 -35.32
CA LYS A 176 -8.98 -37.29 -34.52
C LYS A 176 -7.90 -36.96 -33.50
N THR A 177 -7.44 -35.72 -33.49
CA THR A 177 -6.46 -35.23 -32.51
C THR A 177 -7.11 -34.20 -31.60
N ARG A 178 -6.96 -34.37 -30.29
CA ARG A 178 -7.33 -33.38 -29.26
C ARG A 178 -6.07 -32.87 -28.58
N VAL A 179 -5.98 -31.55 -28.45
CA VAL A 179 -4.86 -30.86 -27.81
C VAL A 179 -5.34 -30.30 -26.48
N ILE A 180 -4.74 -30.76 -25.38
CA ILE A 180 -5.21 -30.48 -24.03
C ILE A 180 -4.10 -29.79 -23.25
N SER A 181 -4.39 -28.61 -22.70
CA SER A 181 -3.45 -27.87 -21.86
C SER A 181 -3.70 -28.17 -20.39
N LYS A 182 -2.63 -28.41 -19.64
CA LYS A 182 -2.63 -28.51 -18.18
C LYS A 182 -3.28 -27.27 -17.57
N SER A 183 -4.06 -27.44 -16.51
CA SER A 183 -4.77 -26.32 -15.86
C SER A 183 -3.97 -25.69 -14.71
N PHE A 184 -3.14 -26.46 -14.01
CA PHE A 184 -2.42 -26.00 -12.83
C PHE A 184 -0.92 -26.27 -12.90
N ALA A 185 -0.10 -25.22 -12.84
CA ALA A 185 1.36 -25.33 -12.78
C ALA A 185 1.85 -26.03 -11.50
N SER A 186 2.89 -26.86 -11.63
CA SER A 186 3.53 -27.60 -10.53
C SER A 186 4.96 -27.14 -10.26
N THR A 187 5.42 -27.27 -9.01
CA THR A 187 6.79 -26.92 -8.63
C THR A 187 7.84 -27.87 -9.20
N VAL A 188 7.43 -29.04 -9.68
CA VAL A 188 8.32 -30.02 -10.33
C VAL A 188 8.42 -29.84 -11.84
N ASP A 189 7.61 -28.94 -12.41
CA ASP A 189 7.63 -28.67 -13.85
C ASP A 189 9.01 -28.15 -14.27
N VAL A 190 9.40 -28.46 -15.50
CA VAL A 190 10.68 -28.00 -16.05
C VAL A 190 10.66 -26.48 -16.19
N THR A 191 11.66 -25.83 -15.58
CA THR A 191 11.90 -24.39 -15.71
C THR A 191 12.90 -24.15 -16.84
N TYR A 192 12.57 -23.29 -17.79
CA TYR A 192 13.48 -22.85 -18.85
C TYR A 192 14.07 -21.47 -18.51
N GLU A 193 15.36 -21.26 -18.79
CA GLU A 193 16.04 -20.00 -18.49
C GLU A 193 15.36 -18.81 -19.16
N GLN A 194 15.26 -17.67 -18.45
CA GLN A 194 14.70 -16.40 -18.95
C GLN A 194 13.20 -16.41 -19.31
N MET A 195 12.48 -17.50 -19.01
CA MET A 195 11.03 -17.57 -19.21
C MET A 195 10.29 -17.52 -17.88
N LYS A 196 9.08 -16.95 -17.88
CA LYS A 196 8.18 -17.04 -16.72
C LYS A 196 7.67 -18.47 -16.64
N ASN A 197 7.70 -19.03 -15.43
CA ASN A 197 7.10 -20.34 -15.16
C ASN A 197 5.61 -20.32 -15.56
N PHE A 198 5.13 -21.46 -16.06
CA PHE A 198 3.80 -21.75 -16.62
C PHE A 198 2.69 -20.75 -16.21
N SER A 199 2.04 -20.12 -17.20
CA SER A 199 0.96 -19.14 -16.99
C SER A 199 -0.41 -19.74 -16.68
N GLN A 200 -0.45 -21.03 -16.39
CA GLN A 200 -1.67 -21.78 -16.11
C GLN A 200 -2.07 -21.57 -14.64
N GLY A 201 -2.87 -20.52 -14.41
CA GLY A 201 -3.65 -20.26 -13.19
C GLY A 201 -2.88 -20.33 -11.87
N VAL A 202 -2.40 -19.18 -11.38
CA VAL A 202 -2.02 -19.04 -9.96
C VAL A 202 -3.18 -19.57 -9.11
N CYS A 203 -2.89 -20.52 -8.21
CA CYS A 203 -3.85 -21.41 -7.56
C CYS A 203 -4.89 -20.75 -6.61
N TYR A 204 -5.08 -19.44 -6.64
CA TYR A 204 -6.01 -18.73 -5.77
C TYR A 204 -6.61 -17.51 -6.48
N GLY A 205 -7.90 -17.57 -6.85
CA GLY A 205 -8.68 -16.34 -7.12
C GLY A 205 -9.38 -16.17 -8.47
N GLY A 206 -9.43 -17.19 -9.32
CA GLY A 206 -10.29 -17.19 -10.52
C GLY A 206 -9.59 -17.76 -11.76
N MET A 207 -10.32 -18.56 -12.54
CA MET A 207 -9.86 -19.03 -13.85
C MET A 207 -9.74 -17.83 -14.79
N LYS A 208 -8.52 -17.39 -15.09
CA LYS A 208 -8.29 -16.73 -16.38
C LYS A 208 -8.64 -17.76 -17.44
N SER A 209 -9.55 -17.40 -18.34
CA SER A 209 -9.67 -18.08 -19.62
C SER A 209 -8.26 -18.05 -20.23
N LEU A 210 -7.57 -19.18 -20.31
CA LEU A 210 -6.38 -19.26 -21.15
C LEU A 210 -6.81 -18.80 -22.54
N SER A 211 -6.05 -17.91 -23.15
CA SER A 211 -6.30 -17.49 -24.52
C SER A 211 -6.24 -18.74 -25.39
N ASP A 212 -7.34 -19.08 -26.05
CA ASP A 212 -7.37 -20.12 -27.07
C ASP A 212 -6.34 -19.74 -28.15
N PHE A 213 -5.18 -20.39 -28.17
CA PHE A 213 -4.24 -20.25 -29.28
C PHE A 213 -4.42 -21.43 -30.23
N VAL A 214 -4.19 -21.17 -31.51
CA VAL A 214 -4.56 -22.08 -32.59
C VAL A 214 -3.33 -22.82 -33.11
N ALA A 215 -3.33 -24.15 -33.00
CA ALA A 215 -2.37 -24.98 -33.73
C ALA A 215 -2.92 -25.31 -35.13
N GLY A 216 -2.24 -24.85 -36.21
CA GLY A 216 -2.58 -25.12 -37.61
C GLY A 216 -2.52 -23.88 -38.53
N ASP A 217 -2.60 -24.08 -39.86
CA ASP A 217 -2.70 -23.01 -40.85
C ASP A 217 -4.13 -22.95 -41.45
N ASN A 218 -4.81 -21.82 -41.24
CA ASN A 218 -5.94 -21.22 -41.97
C ASN A 218 -7.17 -22.04 -42.46
N ALA A 219 -7.43 -23.27 -42.01
CA ALA A 219 -8.80 -23.86 -42.07
C ALA A 219 -9.00 -25.10 -41.18
N ALA A 220 -7.92 -25.86 -40.89
CA ALA A 220 -7.92 -27.05 -40.05
C ALA A 220 -7.32 -26.74 -38.67
N THR A 221 -7.95 -25.82 -37.95
CA THR A 221 -7.47 -25.34 -36.65
C THR A 221 -7.70 -26.41 -35.59
N ILE A 222 -6.65 -26.87 -34.90
CA ILE A 222 -6.80 -27.74 -33.73
C ILE A 222 -6.88 -26.83 -32.50
N PRO A 223 -8.07 -26.67 -31.89
CA PRO A 223 -8.21 -25.84 -30.70
C PRO A 223 -7.48 -26.51 -29.53
N VAL A 224 -6.67 -25.73 -28.82
CA VAL A 224 -6.13 -26.13 -27.52
C VAL A 224 -7.22 -25.91 -26.48
N THR A 225 -7.60 -26.95 -25.75
CA THR A 225 -8.66 -26.87 -24.74
C THR A 225 -8.12 -27.15 -23.34
N ASN A 226 -8.73 -26.53 -22.33
CA ASN A 226 -8.56 -26.92 -20.92
C ASN A 226 -9.70 -27.84 -20.45
N SER A 227 -10.48 -28.37 -21.40
CA SER A 227 -11.45 -29.42 -21.13
C SER A 227 -10.70 -30.75 -21.10
N ASN A 228 -10.40 -31.16 -19.88
CA ASN A 228 -9.66 -32.39 -19.59
C ASN A 228 -10.54 -33.65 -19.73
N PHE A 229 -11.77 -33.54 -20.24
CA PHE A 229 -12.60 -34.69 -20.60
C PHE A 229 -13.33 -34.50 -21.93
N PHE A 230 -13.56 -35.59 -22.65
CA PHE A 230 -14.18 -35.63 -23.97
C PHE A 230 -14.71 -37.03 -24.30
N GLU A 231 -15.66 -37.12 -25.24
CA GLU A 231 -16.17 -38.40 -25.72
C GLU A 231 -15.24 -39.05 -26.75
N VAL A 232 -15.14 -40.38 -26.68
CA VAL A 232 -14.40 -41.22 -27.62
C VAL A 232 -15.34 -42.31 -28.14
N ARG A 233 -15.28 -42.60 -29.44
CA ARG A 233 -16.12 -43.60 -30.11
C ARG A 233 -15.24 -44.67 -30.75
N THR A 234 -15.46 -45.91 -30.36
CA THR A 234 -14.79 -47.08 -30.94
C THR A 234 -15.33 -47.40 -32.34
N LYS A 235 -14.60 -48.25 -33.08
CA LYS A 235 -15.06 -48.78 -34.38
C LYS A 235 -16.41 -49.50 -34.30
N GLY A 236 -16.69 -50.19 -33.19
CA GLY A 236 -17.97 -50.83 -32.90
C GLY A 236 -19.09 -49.90 -32.43
N ASN A 237 -18.88 -48.57 -32.51
CA ASN A 237 -19.80 -47.51 -32.08
C ASN A 237 -20.05 -47.41 -30.57
N ALA A 238 -19.36 -48.19 -29.72
CA ALA A 238 -19.38 -47.94 -28.28
C ALA A 238 -18.74 -46.58 -27.97
N VAL A 239 -19.40 -45.81 -27.10
CA VAL A 239 -18.97 -44.47 -26.68
C VAL A 239 -18.61 -44.49 -25.21
N TYR A 240 -17.51 -43.84 -24.85
CA TYR A 240 -17.11 -43.63 -23.46
C TYR A 240 -16.56 -42.22 -23.26
N LEU A 241 -16.54 -41.76 -22.01
CA LEU A 241 -15.95 -40.48 -21.63
C LEU A 241 -14.48 -40.70 -21.28
N GLN A 242 -13.56 -40.06 -21.99
CA GLN A 242 -12.16 -40.01 -21.63
C GLN A 242 -11.90 -38.78 -20.77
N SER A 243 -11.21 -38.97 -19.65
CA SER A 243 -10.63 -37.94 -18.80
C SER A 243 -9.10 -38.06 -18.82
N LEU A 244 -8.41 -36.92 -18.91
CA LEU A 244 -6.96 -36.79 -18.88
C LEU A 244 -6.56 -35.71 -17.88
N GLU A 245 -5.88 -36.09 -16.80
CA GLU A 245 -5.37 -35.17 -15.79
C GLU A 245 -3.85 -35.13 -15.82
N LEU A 246 -3.30 -33.92 -15.93
CA LEU A 246 -1.86 -33.67 -15.96
C LEU A 246 -1.42 -33.11 -14.61
N CYS A 247 -0.67 -33.90 -13.84
CA CYS A 247 -0.17 -33.49 -12.53
C CYS A 247 -1.26 -32.92 -11.61
N LEU A 248 -1.06 -31.69 -11.12
CA LEU A 248 -1.91 -31.03 -10.14
C LEU A 248 -3.36 -30.84 -10.60
N ASP A 249 -3.68 -30.99 -11.89
CA ASP A 249 -5.06 -31.10 -12.35
C ASP A 249 -5.85 -32.14 -11.56
N HIS A 250 -5.23 -33.30 -11.28
CA HIS A 250 -5.83 -34.34 -10.48
C HIS A 250 -5.97 -33.93 -9.01
N ARG A 251 -4.90 -33.44 -8.37
CA ARG A 251 -4.95 -33.01 -6.96
C ARG A 251 -5.99 -31.92 -6.70
N PHE A 252 -6.22 -31.04 -7.68
CA PHE A 252 -7.20 -29.96 -7.61
C PHE A 252 -8.57 -30.34 -8.22
N LYS A 253 -8.86 -31.63 -8.40
CA LYS A 253 -10.18 -32.14 -8.79
C LYS A 253 -10.68 -31.54 -10.11
N ARG A 254 -9.77 -31.14 -11.01
CA ARG A 254 -10.12 -30.33 -12.19
C ARG A 254 -11.20 -30.99 -13.02
N VAL A 255 -11.06 -32.28 -13.32
CA VAL A 255 -12.05 -33.01 -14.12
C VAL A 255 -13.33 -33.21 -13.33
N LYS A 256 -13.24 -33.66 -12.06
CA LYS A 256 -14.40 -33.92 -11.21
C LYS A 256 -15.26 -32.67 -11.04
N ASP A 257 -14.66 -31.54 -10.70
CA ASP A 257 -15.37 -30.26 -10.52
C ASP A 257 -15.97 -29.76 -11.82
N SER A 258 -15.28 -29.95 -12.95
CA SER A 258 -15.80 -29.58 -14.27
C SER A 258 -16.97 -30.45 -14.70
N LEU A 259 -16.89 -31.76 -14.46
CA LEU A 259 -17.95 -32.71 -14.77
C LEU A 259 -19.16 -32.48 -13.88
N ILE A 260 -18.98 -32.34 -12.56
CA ILE A 260 -20.06 -32.00 -11.63
C ILE A 260 -20.67 -30.66 -12.00
N SER A 261 -19.86 -29.65 -12.32
CA SER A 261 -20.37 -28.36 -12.82
C SER A 261 -21.18 -28.51 -14.10
N LYS A 262 -20.76 -29.38 -15.04
CA LYS A 262 -21.51 -29.66 -16.28
C LYS A 262 -22.81 -30.40 -16.00
N LEU A 263 -22.84 -31.32 -15.04
CA LEU A 263 -24.02 -32.10 -14.66
C LEU A 263 -25.03 -31.29 -13.83
N THR A 264 -24.56 -30.34 -13.03
CA THR A 264 -25.40 -29.52 -12.14
C THR A 264 -25.89 -28.25 -12.82
N ARG A 265 -25.09 -27.67 -13.72
CA ARG A 265 -25.56 -26.60 -14.62
C ARG A 265 -26.39 -27.29 -15.68
N SER A 266 -27.64 -26.88 -15.85
CA SER A 266 -28.56 -27.44 -16.85
C SER A 266 -28.09 -27.10 -18.27
N SER A 267 -26.92 -27.55 -18.70
CA SER A 267 -26.36 -27.18 -20.01
C SER A 267 -27.30 -27.63 -21.13
N SER A 268 -27.40 -26.83 -22.19
CA SER A 268 -28.14 -27.13 -23.42
C SER A 268 -27.57 -28.29 -24.24
N ASP A 269 -26.63 -29.06 -23.67
CA ASP A 269 -25.95 -30.13 -24.35
C ASP A 269 -26.90 -31.33 -24.47
N SER A 270 -27.58 -31.41 -25.60
CA SER A 270 -28.61 -32.43 -25.87
C SER A 270 -28.05 -33.85 -25.97
N GLN A 271 -26.75 -34.07 -25.75
CA GLN A 271 -26.07 -35.35 -25.92
C GLN A 271 -26.10 -36.18 -24.64
N LEU A 272 -26.49 -37.45 -24.76
CA LEU A 272 -26.45 -38.39 -23.65
C LEU A 272 -25.01 -38.67 -23.27
N LEU A 273 -24.70 -38.53 -21.99
CA LEU A 273 -23.42 -38.89 -21.44
C LEU A 273 -23.25 -40.41 -21.46
N PRO A 274 -22.09 -40.91 -21.91
CA PRO A 274 -21.86 -42.35 -21.98
C PRO A 274 -21.77 -42.97 -20.59
N LYS A 275 -22.14 -44.25 -20.48
CA LYS A 275 -22.11 -45.00 -19.21
C LYS A 275 -20.68 -45.28 -18.73
N TYR A 276 -19.77 -45.53 -19.67
CA TYR A 276 -18.39 -45.86 -19.38
C TYR A 276 -17.53 -44.60 -19.38
N VAL A 277 -16.56 -44.59 -18.49
CA VAL A 277 -15.61 -43.49 -18.34
C VAL A 277 -14.23 -44.08 -18.07
N ASP A 278 -13.23 -43.43 -18.64
CA ASP A 278 -11.82 -43.71 -18.42
C ASP A 278 -11.14 -42.48 -17.84
N GLN A 279 -10.46 -42.62 -16.70
CA GLN A 279 -9.70 -41.54 -16.09
C GLN A 279 -8.22 -41.88 -16.14
N ILE A 280 -7.44 -41.04 -16.81
CA ILE A 280 -5.98 -41.18 -16.90
C ILE A 280 -5.32 -40.04 -16.15
N ILE A 281 -4.33 -40.39 -15.35
CA ILE A 281 -3.49 -39.46 -14.63
C ILE A 281 -2.07 -39.61 -15.19
N SER A 282 -1.53 -38.55 -15.76
CA SER A 282 -0.16 -38.48 -16.21
C SER A 282 0.59 -37.51 -15.31
N SER A 283 1.38 -38.02 -14.37
CA SER A 283 2.20 -37.19 -13.51
C SER A 283 3.40 -37.90 -12.94
N ASN A 284 4.50 -37.17 -12.76
CA ASN A 284 5.71 -37.70 -12.13
C ASN A 284 5.84 -37.34 -10.64
N SER A 285 4.86 -36.63 -10.06
CA SER A 285 4.99 -36.06 -8.71
C SER A 285 3.78 -36.21 -7.80
N ILE A 286 2.64 -36.63 -8.33
CA ILE A 286 1.42 -36.78 -7.53
C ILE A 286 0.93 -38.22 -7.59
N SER A 287 0.49 -38.74 -6.45
CA SER A 287 -0.25 -39.99 -6.40
C SER A 287 -1.69 -39.78 -6.83
N ILE A 288 -2.41 -40.89 -7.00
CA ILE A 288 -3.87 -40.86 -7.08
C ILE A 288 -4.43 -40.30 -5.76
N HIS A 289 -5.33 -39.35 -5.88
CA HIS A 289 -6.12 -38.72 -4.83
C HIS A 289 -7.57 -39.19 -4.96
N ASP A 290 -8.04 -40.00 -4.00
CA ASP A 290 -9.35 -40.65 -4.07
C ASP A 290 -10.51 -39.65 -4.19
N ASP A 291 -10.39 -38.48 -3.56
CA ASP A 291 -11.41 -37.44 -3.60
C ASP A 291 -11.52 -36.73 -4.96
N SER A 292 -10.53 -36.92 -5.84
CA SER A 292 -10.49 -36.44 -7.22
C SER A 292 -10.94 -37.47 -8.26
N LEU A 293 -11.14 -38.72 -7.84
CA LEU A 293 -11.60 -39.77 -8.74
C LEU A 293 -13.03 -39.50 -9.22
N ILE A 294 -13.28 -39.87 -10.49
CA ILE A 294 -14.60 -39.98 -11.11
C ILE A 294 -14.95 -41.42 -11.47
N VAL A 295 -13.99 -42.34 -11.36
CA VAL A 295 -14.12 -43.78 -11.58
C VAL A 295 -13.58 -44.57 -10.38
N PRO A 296 -14.04 -45.81 -10.17
CA PRO A 296 -13.45 -46.71 -9.17
C PRO A 296 -11.97 -47.01 -9.40
N LEU A 297 -11.52 -46.99 -10.66
CA LEU A 297 -10.14 -47.32 -11.03
C LEU A 297 -9.60 -46.37 -12.10
N ALA A 298 -8.76 -45.42 -11.69
CA ALA A 298 -8.01 -44.56 -12.61
C ALA A 298 -6.70 -45.23 -13.07
N TRP A 299 -6.28 -44.91 -14.29
CA TRP A 299 -5.00 -45.34 -14.85
C TRP A 299 -3.91 -44.31 -14.57
N HIS A 300 -2.82 -44.70 -13.92
CA HIS A 300 -1.69 -43.80 -13.68
C HIS A 300 -0.54 -44.13 -14.63
N VAL A 301 -0.12 -43.19 -15.47
CA VAL A 301 0.86 -43.50 -16.51
C VAL A 301 2.27 -43.67 -15.96
N ASP A 302 2.65 -42.96 -14.89
CA ASP A 302 4.01 -43.02 -14.34
C ASP A 302 4.31 -44.35 -13.62
N PRO A 303 5.51 -44.96 -13.87
CA PRO A 303 5.88 -46.28 -13.35
C PRO A 303 6.07 -46.34 -11.83
N ASN A 304 6.32 -45.21 -11.17
CA ASN A 304 6.52 -45.18 -9.72
C ASN A 304 5.21 -45.47 -8.96
N TYR A 305 4.08 -45.44 -9.66
CA TYR A 305 2.77 -45.75 -9.10
C TYR A 305 2.34 -47.11 -9.60
N MET A 306 2.07 -48.03 -8.68
CA MET A 306 1.62 -49.38 -9.03
C MET A 306 0.24 -49.32 -9.67
N ASN A 307 0.16 -49.59 -10.97
CA ASN A 307 -1.10 -49.90 -11.62
C ASN A 307 -1.53 -51.32 -11.21
N PRO A 308 -2.81 -51.53 -10.84
CA PRO A 308 -3.28 -52.85 -10.38
C PRO A 308 -3.40 -53.88 -11.51
N ILE A 309 -3.12 -53.50 -12.76
CA ILE A 309 -3.31 -54.35 -13.93
C ILE A 309 -1.98 -55.05 -14.28
N PRO A 310 -1.94 -56.39 -14.24
CA PRO A 310 -0.71 -57.14 -14.50
C PRO A 310 -0.14 -56.91 -15.90
N LEU A 311 1.18 -57.10 -16.02
CA LEU A 311 1.88 -57.11 -17.31
C LEU A 311 1.53 -58.36 -18.13
N SER A 312 1.23 -58.13 -19.40
CA SER A 312 1.01 -59.17 -20.40
C SER A 312 2.30 -59.49 -21.17
N LEU A 313 2.37 -60.66 -21.81
CA LEU A 313 3.54 -61.04 -22.59
C LEU A 313 3.69 -60.12 -23.81
N LEU A 314 4.76 -59.34 -23.90
CA LEU A 314 5.07 -58.55 -25.09
C LEU A 314 6.06 -59.33 -25.96
N ASN A 315 5.54 -60.05 -26.97
CA ASN A 315 6.38 -60.75 -27.93
C ASN A 315 6.09 -60.23 -29.34
N LEU A 316 6.90 -59.27 -29.79
CA LEU A 316 6.85 -58.78 -31.16
C LEU A 316 7.74 -59.62 -32.06
N ASP A 317 7.30 -59.85 -33.30
CA ASP A 317 8.06 -60.64 -34.27
C ASP A 317 9.46 -60.06 -34.51
N SER A 318 10.49 -60.91 -34.42
CA SER A 318 11.88 -60.49 -34.56
C SER A 318 12.22 -59.95 -35.96
N GLY A 319 11.53 -60.45 -37.00
CA GLY A 319 11.66 -59.95 -38.36
C GLY A 319 11.08 -58.54 -38.51
N LEU A 320 9.91 -58.30 -37.91
CA LEU A 320 9.30 -56.97 -37.83
C LEU A 320 10.21 -55.98 -37.10
N LEU A 321 10.74 -56.32 -35.93
CA LEU A 321 11.64 -55.44 -35.18
C LEU A 321 12.88 -55.09 -36.01
N SER A 322 13.48 -56.07 -36.67
CA SER A 322 14.62 -55.86 -37.58
C SER A 322 14.26 -54.94 -38.76
N ALA A 323 13.06 -55.09 -39.33
CA ALA A 323 12.57 -54.27 -40.42
C ALA A 323 12.25 -52.82 -39.99
N ILE A 324 11.77 -52.61 -38.76
CA ILE A 324 11.61 -51.28 -38.16
C ILE A 324 12.99 -50.65 -37.98
N GLN A 325 13.94 -51.34 -37.35
CA GLN A 325 15.30 -50.83 -37.14
C GLN A 325 15.99 -50.43 -38.45
N ALA A 326 15.88 -51.26 -39.50
CA ALA A 326 16.49 -51.00 -40.80
C ALA A 326 15.93 -49.76 -41.52
N ARG A 327 14.68 -49.38 -41.25
CA ARG A 327 14.03 -48.18 -41.82
C ARG A 327 14.29 -46.91 -41.02
N GLN A 328 14.68 -47.07 -39.75
CA GLN A 328 14.96 -45.96 -38.84
C GLN A 328 16.45 -45.59 -38.91
N HIS A 329 16.96 -44.89 -37.89
CA HIS A 329 18.36 -44.50 -37.87
C HIS A 329 19.29 -45.69 -37.49
N PRO A 330 20.57 -45.67 -37.89
CA PRO A 330 21.46 -46.83 -37.75
C PRO A 330 21.81 -47.24 -36.31
N THR A 331 21.60 -46.36 -35.33
CA THR A 331 22.00 -46.61 -33.93
C THR A 331 20.87 -47.18 -33.08
N LEU A 332 19.63 -47.24 -33.60
CA LEU A 332 18.45 -47.76 -32.90
C LEU A 332 18.57 -49.26 -32.66
N GLN A 333 18.46 -49.69 -31.40
CA GLN A 333 18.32 -51.10 -31.06
C GLN A 333 16.97 -51.40 -30.40
N LEU A 334 16.26 -52.39 -30.92
CA LEU A 334 15.02 -52.92 -30.33
C LEU A 334 15.28 -54.35 -29.84
N LYS A 335 15.15 -54.59 -28.52
CA LYS A 335 15.44 -55.90 -27.91
C LYS A 335 14.24 -56.39 -27.11
N ASN A 336 13.68 -57.55 -27.49
CA ASN A 336 12.66 -58.22 -26.69
C ASN A 336 13.29 -58.87 -25.45
N GLU A 337 12.75 -58.56 -24.27
CA GLU A 337 13.17 -59.13 -22.98
C GLU A 337 11.94 -59.65 -22.22
N GLY A 338 11.37 -60.75 -22.70
CA GLY A 338 10.26 -61.44 -22.05
C GLY A 338 8.94 -60.65 -22.07
N LYS A 339 8.71 -59.79 -21.08
CA LYS A 339 7.48 -58.98 -20.96
C LYS A 339 7.67 -57.51 -21.36
N LEU A 340 8.88 -57.10 -21.71
CA LEU A 340 9.21 -55.74 -22.09
C LEU A 340 10.03 -55.72 -23.39
N LEU A 341 10.00 -54.59 -24.07
CA LEU A 341 10.83 -54.28 -25.23
C LEU A 341 11.76 -53.13 -24.85
N GLN A 342 13.07 -53.35 -24.88
CA GLN A 342 14.04 -52.28 -24.73
C GLN A 342 14.18 -51.52 -26.05
N ILE A 343 14.13 -50.19 -25.97
CA ILE A 343 14.37 -49.24 -27.05
C ILE A 343 15.65 -48.48 -26.69
N ILE A 344 16.74 -48.79 -27.38
CA ILE A 344 18.08 -48.24 -27.11
C ILE A 344 18.44 -47.26 -28.21
N ASN A 345 18.95 -46.09 -27.83
CA ASN A 345 19.23 -44.94 -28.68
C ASN A 345 18.00 -44.52 -29.52
N PRO A 346 16.83 -44.17 -28.94
CA PRO A 346 15.73 -43.63 -29.73
C PRO A 346 16.12 -42.32 -30.44
N ALA A 347 15.34 -41.93 -31.46
CA ALA A 347 15.56 -40.66 -32.18
C ALA A 347 15.43 -39.40 -31.29
N PHE A 348 14.69 -39.53 -30.18
CA PHE A 348 14.46 -38.49 -29.19
C PHE A 348 14.46 -39.09 -27.79
N GLY A 349 15.01 -38.36 -26.81
CA GLY A 349 15.05 -38.79 -25.42
C GLY A 349 16.13 -39.83 -25.12
N ARG A 350 15.93 -40.63 -24.08
CA ARG A 350 16.87 -41.66 -23.62
C ARG A 350 16.34 -43.07 -23.89
N ASP A 351 17.20 -44.06 -23.69
CA ASP A 351 16.82 -45.46 -23.64
C ASP A 351 15.56 -45.65 -22.79
N ALA A 352 14.64 -46.43 -23.33
CA ALA A 352 13.33 -46.64 -22.75
C ALA A 352 12.95 -48.11 -22.82
N ILE A 353 12.01 -48.50 -21.97
CA ILE A 353 11.33 -49.78 -22.04
C ILE A 353 9.88 -49.54 -22.43
N LEU A 354 9.39 -50.34 -23.36
CA LEU A 354 8.00 -50.41 -23.74
C LEU A 354 7.39 -51.66 -23.11
N ILE A 355 6.31 -51.48 -22.38
CA ILE A 355 5.62 -52.56 -21.67
C ILE A 355 4.16 -52.63 -22.10
N ARG A 356 3.58 -53.83 -22.02
CA ARG A 356 2.18 -54.09 -22.34
C ARG A 356 1.46 -54.58 -21.10
N HIS A 357 0.34 -53.96 -20.77
CA HIS A 357 -0.53 -54.43 -19.69
C HIS A 357 -1.58 -55.41 -20.21
N ASN A 358 -2.21 -56.14 -19.30
CA ASN A 358 -3.42 -56.88 -19.61
C ASN A 358 -4.54 -55.92 -20.02
N GLU A 359 -5.48 -56.44 -20.80
CA GLU A 359 -6.70 -55.73 -21.15
C GLU A 359 -7.54 -55.45 -19.89
N ARG A 360 -8.10 -54.25 -19.79
CA ARG A 360 -9.08 -53.89 -18.75
C ARG A 360 -10.40 -53.49 -19.38
N GLN A 361 -11.49 -53.91 -18.77
CA GLN A 361 -12.82 -53.39 -19.09
C GLN A 361 -12.99 -52.01 -18.44
N LEU A 362 -13.49 -51.03 -19.19
CA LEU A 362 -13.86 -49.75 -18.60
C LEU A 362 -15.01 -49.93 -17.61
N THR A 363 -14.93 -49.21 -16.50
CA THR A 363 -15.98 -49.17 -15.48
C THR A 363 -16.89 -47.96 -15.71
N GLY A 364 -17.99 -47.91 -14.97
CA GLY A 364 -18.82 -46.70 -14.90
C GLY A 364 -18.22 -45.64 -13.97
N PHE A 365 -18.98 -44.55 -13.82
CA PHE A 365 -18.70 -43.52 -12.83
C PHE A 365 -18.76 -44.06 -11.40
N LEU A 366 -18.13 -43.35 -10.47
CA LEU A 366 -18.39 -43.53 -9.03
C LEU A 366 -19.89 -43.35 -8.73
N PRO A 367 -20.45 -44.04 -7.72
CA PRO A 367 -21.88 -44.03 -7.45
C PRO A 367 -22.50 -42.63 -7.34
N GLU A 368 -21.82 -41.70 -6.68
CA GLU A 368 -22.30 -40.33 -6.48
C GLU A 368 -22.36 -39.50 -7.77
N ILE A 369 -21.47 -39.77 -8.73
CA ILE A 369 -21.47 -39.11 -10.05
C ILE A 369 -22.43 -39.84 -11.00
N LEU A 370 -22.53 -41.17 -10.90
CA LEU A 370 -23.43 -41.98 -11.71
C LEU A 370 -24.88 -41.51 -11.54
N LEU A 371 -25.32 -41.24 -10.31
CA LEU A 371 -26.67 -40.73 -10.04
C LEU A 371 -26.92 -39.39 -10.76
N LEU A 372 -25.93 -38.49 -10.79
CA LEU A 372 -26.04 -37.21 -11.51
C LEU A 372 -26.08 -37.42 -13.03
N VAL A 373 -25.27 -38.35 -13.56
CA VAL A 373 -25.27 -38.71 -14.98
C VAL A 373 -26.59 -39.35 -15.39
N GLU A 374 -27.14 -40.26 -14.59
CA GLU A 374 -28.43 -40.90 -14.84
C GLU A 374 -29.57 -39.88 -14.79
N PHE A 375 -29.53 -38.95 -13.83
CA PHE A 375 -30.48 -37.86 -13.74
C PHE A 375 -30.43 -36.96 -14.99
N GLU A 376 -29.25 -36.52 -15.40
CA GLU A 376 -29.10 -35.66 -16.59
C GLU A 376 -29.48 -36.40 -17.88
N ASN A 377 -29.06 -37.65 -18.03
CA ASN A 377 -29.45 -38.48 -19.17
C ASN A 377 -30.98 -38.70 -19.21
N GLN A 378 -31.62 -38.93 -18.07
CA GLN A 378 -33.07 -39.07 -18.00
C GLN A 378 -33.75 -37.77 -18.44
N LYS A 379 -33.26 -36.62 -17.98
CA LYS A 379 -33.75 -35.30 -18.40
C LYS A 379 -33.59 -35.09 -19.92
N ILE A 380 -32.42 -35.38 -20.48
CA ILE A 380 -32.16 -35.27 -21.93
C ILE A 380 -33.06 -36.22 -22.74
N ILE A 381 -33.26 -37.46 -22.26
CA ILE A 381 -34.16 -38.42 -22.90
C ILE A 381 -35.58 -37.85 -22.93
N GLU A 382 -36.07 -37.33 -21.81
CA GLU A 382 -37.42 -36.77 -21.72
C GLU A 382 -37.60 -35.53 -22.61
N GLU A 383 -36.61 -34.64 -22.66
CA GLU A 383 -36.57 -33.49 -23.57
C GLU A 383 -36.66 -33.94 -25.04
N ARG A 384 -35.85 -34.93 -25.43
CA ARG A 384 -35.86 -35.50 -26.78
C ARG A 384 -37.19 -36.14 -27.12
N VAL A 385 -37.80 -36.88 -26.19
CA VAL A 385 -39.12 -37.47 -26.40
C VAL A 385 -40.16 -36.38 -26.61
N ASP A 386 -40.21 -35.36 -25.76
CA ASP A 386 -41.18 -34.28 -25.90
C ASP A 386 -40.96 -33.50 -27.21
N THR A 387 -39.70 -33.33 -27.64
CA THR A 387 -39.36 -32.71 -28.93
C THR A 387 -39.75 -33.58 -30.13
N LEU A 388 -39.62 -34.89 -30.04
CA LEU A 388 -40.11 -35.81 -31.08
C LEU A 388 -41.64 -35.81 -31.14
N LEU A 389 -42.31 -35.75 -29.99
CA LEU A 389 -43.77 -35.68 -29.93
C LEU A 389 -44.28 -34.38 -30.54
N ILE A 390 -43.71 -33.23 -30.16
CA ILE A 390 -44.12 -31.94 -30.72
C ILE A 390 -43.88 -31.90 -32.24
N ASN A 391 -42.72 -32.40 -32.71
CA ASN A 391 -42.36 -32.40 -34.12
C ASN A 391 -43.24 -33.31 -35.00
N ASN A 392 -43.77 -34.40 -34.44
CA ASN A 392 -44.64 -35.34 -35.16
C ASN A 392 -46.14 -35.09 -34.92
N SER A 393 -46.49 -34.07 -34.14
CA SER A 393 -47.88 -33.74 -33.82
C SER A 393 -48.44 -32.65 -34.74
N LYS A 394 -49.77 -32.53 -34.78
CA LYS A 394 -50.45 -31.34 -35.33
C LYS A 394 -50.12 -30.06 -34.53
N ASP A 395 -49.45 -30.17 -33.38
CA ASP A 395 -49.19 -29.05 -32.49
C ASP A 395 -48.12 -28.11 -33.05
N ILE A 396 -47.23 -28.52 -33.97
CA ILE A 396 -46.38 -27.56 -34.71
C ILE A 396 -47.22 -26.58 -35.51
N GLU A 397 -48.27 -27.06 -36.17
CA GLU A 397 -49.17 -26.19 -36.95
C GLU A 397 -49.99 -25.31 -36.01
N LEU A 398 -50.38 -25.82 -34.83
CA LEU A 398 -50.99 -24.99 -33.79
C LEU A 398 -50.03 -23.92 -33.26
N ILE A 399 -48.73 -24.20 -33.06
CA ILE A 399 -47.74 -23.17 -32.68
C ILE A 399 -47.64 -22.12 -33.78
N ARG A 400 -47.64 -22.53 -35.05
CA ARG A 400 -47.65 -21.58 -36.18
C ARG A 400 -48.90 -20.69 -36.13
N GLN A 401 -50.08 -21.27 -35.91
CA GLN A 401 -51.32 -20.50 -35.71
C GLN A 401 -51.23 -19.59 -34.47
N CYS A 402 -50.59 -20.03 -33.38
CA CYS A 402 -50.35 -19.19 -32.21
C CYS A 402 -49.52 -17.96 -32.57
N ILE A 403 -48.47 -18.14 -33.39
CA ILE A 403 -47.60 -17.05 -33.83
C ILE A 403 -48.37 -16.09 -34.73
N GLU A 404 -49.08 -16.60 -35.73
CA GLU A 404 -49.88 -15.81 -36.68
C GLU A 404 -50.97 -15.00 -35.96
N GLN A 405 -51.61 -15.58 -34.93
CA GLN A 405 -52.69 -14.95 -34.16
C GLN A 405 -52.21 -14.23 -32.89
N LYS A 406 -50.92 -14.33 -32.54
CA LYS A 406 -50.36 -13.94 -31.24
C LYS A 406 -51.16 -14.48 -30.04
N ASN A 407 -51.63 -15.72 -30.14
CA ASN A 407 -52.48 -16.36 -29.13
C ASN A 407 -51.65 -16.98 -27.99
N ALA A 408 -51.45 -16.21 -26.91
CA ALA A 408 -50.66 -16.62 -25.75
C ALA A 408 -51.24 -17.82 -24.99
N ASP A 409 -52.58 -17.92 -24.90
CA ASP A 409 -53.24 -19.01 -24.16
C ASP A 409 -53.09 -20.35 -24.88
N LEU A 410 -53.20 -20.35 -26.21
CA LEU A 410 -52.97 -21.55 -27.01
C LEU A 410 -51.49 -21.98 -26.91
N PHE A 411 -50.54 -21.04 -26.97
CA PHE A 411 -49.13 -21.36 -26.77
C PHE A 411 -48.85 -21.91 -25.37
N ALA A 412 -49.44 -21.33 -24.33
CA ALA A 412 -49.34 -21.83 -22.96
C ALA A 412 -49.87 -23.26 -22.81
N SER A 413 -50.96 -23.61 -23.50
CA SER A 413 -51.49 -24.98 -23.49
C SER A 413 -50.51 -25.99 -24.13
N ILE A 414 -49.85 -25.61 -25.23
CA ILE A 414 -48.82 -26.43 -25.89
C ILE A 414 -47.58 -26.54 -24.99
N PHE A 415 -47.23 -25.46 -24.31
CA PHE A 415 -46.12 -25.42 -23.36
C PHE A 415 -46.33 -26.34 -22.15
N GLN A 416 -47.55 -26.33 -21.59
CA GLN A 416 -47.94 -27.23 -20.51
C GLN A 416 -47.97 -28.70 -20.94
N LYS A 417 -48.33 -28.97 -22.21
CA LYS A 417 -48.35 -30.32 -22.77
C LYS A 417 -46.94 -30.91 -22.94
N TYR A 418 -45.94 -30.08 -23.26
CA TYR A 418 -44.56 -30.50 -23.51
C TYR A 418 -43.53 -29.75 -22.63
N PRO A 419 -43.64 -29.84 -21.30
CA PRO A 419 -42.93 -28.94 -20.39
C PRO A 419 -41.41 -29.13 -20.38
N LYS A 420 -40.89 -30.22 -20.97
CA LYS A 420 -39.47 -30.57 -21.01
C LYS A 420 -38.81 -30.27 -22.36
N VAL A 421 -39.53 -29.71 -23.34
CA VAL A 421 -38.94 -29.31 -24.62
C VAL A 421 -37.91 -28.21 -24.40
N ASN A 422 -36.78 -28.30 -25.09
CA ASN A 422 -35.87 -27.18 -25.22
C ASN A 422 -36.45 -26.17 -26.20
N TYR A 423 -37.25 -25.27 -25.65
CA TYR A 423 -37.96 -24.25 -26.40
C TYR A 423 -37.02 -23.27 -27.11
N VAL A 424 -35.77 -23.14 -26.66
CA VAL A 424 -34.76 -22.31 -27.36
C VAL A 424 -34.47 -22.92 -28.74
N ALA A 425 -34.12 -24.20 -28.79
CA ALA A 425 -33.84 -24.90 -30.05
C ALA A 425 -35.08 -24.95 -30.96
N LEU A 426 -36.26 -25.18 -30.39
CA LEU A 426 -37.52 -25.17 -31.13
C LEU A 426 -37.82 -23.78 -31.72
N ILE A 427 -37.62 -22.70 -30.95
CA ILE A 427 -37.83 -21.33 -31.44
C ILE A 427 -36.91 -21.04 -32.62
N GLU A 428 -35.62 -21.38 -32.55
CA GLU A 428 -34.72 -21.17 -33.68
C GLU A 428 -35.21 -21.92 -34.93
N GLN A 429 -35.58 -23.20 -34.78
CA GLN A 429 -36.11 -24.01 -35.88
C GLN A 429 -37.39 -23.42 -36.49
N LEU A 430 -38.32 -22.96 -35.66
CA LEU A 430 -39.57 -22.35 -36.12
C LEU A 430 -39.32 -20.99 -36.79
N ALA A 431 -38.45 -20.16 -36.21
CA ALA A 431 -38.12 -18.84 -36.73
C ALA A 431 -37.46 -18.89 -38.11
N HIS A 432 -36.76 -19.98 -38.46
CA HIS A 432 -36.23 -20.21 -39.81
C HIS A 432 -37.29 -20.42 -40.90
N LYS A 433 -38.55 -20.66 -40.52
CA LYS A 433 -39.67 -20.84 -41.47
C LYS A 433 -40.38 -19.53 -41.82
N PHE A 434 -40.04 -18.41 -41.17
CA PHE A 434 -40.59 -17.09 -41.43
C PHE A 434 -39.64 -16.25 -42.28
N ASP A 435 -40.19 -15.24 -42.96
CA ASP A 435 -39.40 -14.32 -43.77
C ASP A 435 -38.37 -13.56 -42.91
N SER A 436 -37.23 -13.20 -43.52
CA SER A 436 -36.11 -12.57 -42.81
C SER A 436 -36.48 -11.26 -42.09
N ALA A 437 -37.51 -10.56 -42.59
CA ALA A 437 -38.03 -9.33 -41.98
C ALA A 437 -38.89 -9.59 -40.72
N GLU A 438 -39.64 -10.69 -40.68
CA GLU A 438 -40.53 -11.04 -39.57
C GLU A 438 -39.81 -11.84 -38.48
N LYS A 439 -38.78 -12.60 -38.87
CA LYS A 439 -38.00 -13.49 -38.01
C LYS A 439 -37.62 -12.87 -36.66
N PRO A 440 -37.09 -11.64 -36.55
CA PRO A 440 -36.74 -11.05 -35.26
C PRO A 440 -37.95 -10.80 -34.35
N GLN A 441 -39.09 -10.39 -34.91
CA GLN A 441 -40.30 -10.09 -34.15
C GLN A 441 -40.97 -11.37 -33.63
N VAL A 442 -41.05 -12.40 -34.49
CA VAL A 442 -41.57 -13.72 -34.11
C VAL A 442 -40.71 -14.34 -33.02
N LYS A 443 -39.39 -14.32 -33.21
CA LYS A 443 -38.42 -14.83 -32.24
C LYS A 443 -38.56 -14.14 -30.88
N LYS A 444 -38.65 -12.79 -30.87
CA LYS A 444 -38.88 -12.00 -29.65
C LYS A 444 -40.18 -12.37 -28.95
N TRP A 445 -41.29 -12.47 -29.69
CA TRP A 445 -42.59 -12.85 -29.12
C TRP A 445 -42.57 -14.27 -28.52
N LEU A 446 -41.99 -15.24 -29.23
CA LEU A 446 -41.88 -16.61 -28.74
C LEU A 446 -41.03 -16.69 -27.47
N TYR A 447 -39.90 -16.00 -27.40
CA TYR A 447 -39.10 -15.97 -26.17
C TYR A 447 -39.83 -15.30 -25.00
N GLN A 448 -40.66 -14.27 -25.25
CA GLN A 448 -41.52 -13.67 -24.22
C GLN A 448 -42.52 -14.70 -23.68
N GLU A 449 -43.20 -15.45 -24.56
CA GLU A 449 -44.18 -16.45 -24.14
C GLU A 449 -43.53 -17.64 -23.43
N VAL A 450 -42.37 -18.10 -23.90
CA VAL A 450 -41.59 -19.15 -23.23
C VAL A 450 -41.15 -18.70 -21.85
N MET A 451 -40.60 -17.49 -21.72
CA MET A 451 -40.21 -16.92 -20.43
C MET A 451 -41.42 -16.79 -19.50
N ARG A 452 -42.58 -16.34 -20.00
CA ARG A 452 -43.83 -16.26 -19.23
C ARG A 452 -44.23 -17.61 -18.66
N ASN A 453 -44.15 -18.67 -19.46
CA ASN A 453 -44.54 -19.99 -19.01
C ASN A 453 -43.48 -20.64 -18.11
N GLU A 454 -42.19 -20.40 -18.32
CA GLU A 454 -41.13 -20.83 -17.40
C GLU A 454 -41.27 -20.18 -16.02
N LEU A 455 -41.50 -18.86 -15.95
CA LEU A 455 -41.69 -18.15 -14.69
C LEU A 455 -42.94 -18.61 -13.93
N LYS A 456 -43.95 -19.18 -14.60
CA LYS A 456 -45.12 -19.80 -13.96
C LYS A 456 -44.83 -21.16 -13.32
N LYS A 457 -43.72 -21.83 -13.67
CA LYS A 457 -43.32 -23.13 -13.08
C LYS A 457 -42.76 -23.02 -11.66
N ASN A 458 -42.56 -21.80 -11.14
CA ASN A 458 -41.98 -21.56 -9.81
C ASN A 458 -40.63 -22.28 -9.63
N ILE A 459 -40.57 -23.23 -8.70
CA ILE A 459 -39.34 -23.91 -8.33
C ILE A 459 -38.77 -24.83 -9.44
N TYR A 460 -39.55 -25.10 -10.49
CA TYR A 460 -39.18 -25.97 -11.61
C TYR A 460 -38.85 -25.21 -12.91
N LEU A 461 -38.58 -23.91 -12.83
CA LEU A 461 -38.25 -23.10 -13.99
C LEU A 461 -36.92 -23.56 -14.63
N ASN A 462 -36.84 -23.52 -15.95
CA ASN A 462 -35.61 -23.79 -16.70
C ASN A 462 -34.79 -22.50 -16.85
N MET A 463 -33.74 -22.38 -16.04
CA MET A 463 -32.86 -21.21 -15.99
C MET A 463 -32.20 -20.89 -17.33
N GLU A 464 -31.73 -21.89 -18.08
CA GLU A 464 -31.08 -21.67 -19.37
C GLU A 464 -32.05 -21.16 -20.44
N THR A 465 -33.30 -21.63 -20.39
CA THR A 465 -34.37 -21.11 -21.25
C THR A 465 -34.63 -19.63 -20.97
N ILE A 466 -34.68 -19.23 -19.69
CA ILE A 466 -34.82 -17.81 -19.31
C ILE A 466 -33.60 -17.00 -19.75
N MET A 467 -32.37 -17.49 -19.51
CA MET A 467 -31.14 -16.84 -19.96
C MET A 467 -31.12 -16.64 -21.47
N SER A 468 -31.50 -17.66 -22.24
CA SER A 468 -31.59 -17.59 -23.69
C SER A 468 -32.66 -16.59 -24.15
N ALA A 469 -33.79 -16.52 -23.46
CA ALA A 469 -34.83 -15.54 -23.75
C ALA A 469 -34.32 -14.10 -23.55
N ILE A 470 -33.60 -13.83 -22.44
CA ILE A 470 -32.97 -12.54 -22.16
C ILE A 470 -31.95 -12.18 -23.26
N GLN A 471 -31.07 -13.13 -23.60
CA GLN A 471 -30.04 -12.94 -24.65
C GLN A 471 -30.64 -12.64 -26.02
N ASN A 472 -31.84 -13.14 -26.30
CA ASN A 472 -32.57 -12.91 -27.55
C ASN A 472 -33.55 -11.71 -27.47
N GLY A 473 -33.33 -10.79 -26.52
CA GLY A 473 -33.96 -9.46 -26.54
C GLY A 473 -35.32 -9.39 -25.87
N VAL A 474 -35.62 -10.29 -24.93
CA VAL A 474 -36.75 -10.08 -24.00
C VAL A 474 -36.43 -8.89 -23.10
N ASP A 475 -37.26 -7.85 -23.21
CA ASP A 475 -37.14 -6.59 -22.48
C ASP A 475 -37.52 -6.77 -21.01
N PHE A 476 -36.68 -6.24 -20.11
CA PHE A 476 -36.91 -6.23 -18.67
C PHE A 476 -38.30 -5.68 -18.31
N ASN A 477 -38.70 -4.56 -18.94
CA ASN A 477 -39.91 -3.82 -18.61
C ASN A 477 -41.18 -4.42 -19.23
N HIS A 478 -41.06 -5.49 -20.01
CA HIS A 478 -42.23 -6.13 -20.59
C HIS A 478 -43.10 -6.74 -19.49
N ARG A 479 -44.42 -6.54 -19.56
CA ARG A 479 -45.35 -6.98 -18.52
C ARG A 479 -45.40 -8.51 -18.45
N PHE A 480 -45.19 -9.04 -17.25
CA PHE A 480 -45.43 -10.46 -16.95
C PHE A 480 -46.90 -10.68 -16.57
N ASN A 481 -47.42 -9.82 -15.70
CA ASN A 481 -48.83 -9.75 -15.30
C ASN A 481 -49.23 -8.27 -15.07
N GLU A 482 -50.39 -8.02 -14.45
CA GLU A 482 -50.89 -6.66 -14.22
C GLU A 482 -50.01 -5.83 -13.27
N THR A 483 -49.27 -6.49 -12.37
CA THR A 483 -48.57 -5.84 -11.26
C THR A 483 -47.05 -5.93 -11.35
N SER A 484 -46.51 -6.68 -12.31
CA SER A 484 -45.06 -6.93 -12.39
C SER A 484 -44.56 -7.20 -13.81
N THR A 485 -43.27 -6.95 -14.01
CA THR A 485 -42.54 -7.13 -15.27
C THR A 485 -41.78 -8.46 -15.31
N PHE A 486 -41.34 -8.89 -16.49
CA PHE A 486 -40.46 -10.07 -16.63
C PHE A 486 -39.16 -9.90 -15.84
N GLY A 487 -38.59 -8.71 -15.87
CA GLY A 487 -37.38 -8.38 -15.13
C GLY A 487 -37.54 -8.56 -13.63
N GLU A 488 -38.59 -7.98 -13.04
CA GLU A 488 -38.87 -8.07 -11.60
C GLU A 488 -39.11 -9.52 -11.14
N ASN A 489 -39.92 -10.29 -11.88
CA ASN A 489 -40.15 -11.70 -11.54
C ASN A 489 -38.85 -12.52 -11.64
N THR A 490 -38.03 -12.25 -12.66
CA THR A 490 -36.78 -12.97 -12.82
C THR A 490 -35.77 -12.60 -11.74
N PHE A 491 -35.73 -11.34 -11.30
CA PHE A 491 -34.94 -10.93 -10.15
C PHE A 491 -35.41 -11.61 -8.87
N ALA A 492 -36.72 -11.76 -8.67
CA ALA A 492 -37.25 -12.52 -7.54
C ALA A 492 -36.74 -13.96 -7.56
N TYR A 493 -36.79 -14.64 -8.71
CA TYR A 493 -36.25 -15.99 -8.84
C TYR A 493 -34.73 -16.05 -8.68
N ALA A 494 -34.00 -15.11 -9.28
CA ALA A 494 -32.56 -15.01 -9.13
C ALA A 494 -32.17 -14.95 -7.64
N CYS A 495 -32.92 -14.19 -6.84
CA CYS A 495 -32.72 -14.10 -5.40
C CYS A 495 -33.10 -15.39 -4.65
N VAL A 496 -34.24 -16.01 -4.97
CA VAL A 496 -34.68 -17.26 -4.32
C VAL A 496 -33.66 -18.38 -4.54
N PHE A 497 -33.10 -18.46 -5.75
CA PHE A 497 -32.12 -19.47 -6.13
C PHE A 497 -30.66 -19.03 -5.95
N GLN A 498 -30.44 -17.81 -5.47
CA GLN A 498 -29.12 -17.18 -5.36
C GLN A 498 -28.29 -17.31 -6.64
N ASN A 499 -28.91 -17.07 -7.79
CA ASN A 499 -28.28 -17.20 -9.11
C ASN A 499 -27.92 -15.83 -9.70
N PRO A 500 -26.68 -15.35 -9.53
CA PRO A 500 -26.26 -14.02 -9.97
C PRO A 500 -26.25 -13.87 -11.50
N ARG A 501 -26.16 -14.97 -12.26
CA ARG A 501 -26.09 -14.95 -13.73
C ARG A 501 -27.33 -14.33 -14.36
N LEU A 502 -28.50 -14.57 -13.78
CA LEU A 502 -29.76 -13.98 -14.25
C LEU A 502 -29.77 -12.46 -14.09
N VAL A 503 -29.24 -11.97 -12.96
CA VAL A 503 -29.12 -10.53 -12.69
C VAL A 503 -28.19 -9.92 -13.73
N SER A 504 -26.99 -10.48 -13.90
CA SER A 504 -26.00 -9.99 -14.87
C SER A 504 -26.51 -10.01 -16.32
N ALA A 505 -27.22 -11.05 -16.75
CA ALA A 505 -27.76 -11.14 -18.11
C ALA A 505 -28.79 -10.03 -18.40
N PHE A 506 -29.71 -9.78 -17.45
CA PHE A 506 -30.66 -8.68 -17.59
C PHE A 506 -29.98 -7.32 -17.54
N TYR A 507 -28.99 -7.20 -16.66
CA TYR A 507 -28.18 -6.01 -16.51
C TYR A 507 -27.48 -5.61 -17.81
N GLU A 508 -26.78 -6.56 -18.44
CA GLU A 508 -26.05 -6.37 -19.70
C GLU A 508 -26.99 -6.00 -20.87
N LYS A 509 -28.15 -6.66 -20.96
CA LYS A 509 -29.07 -6.46 -22.10
C LYS A 509 -30.03 -5.29 -21.96
N ASN A 510 -30.21 -4.73 -20.75
CA ASN A 510 -31.18 -3.68 -20.49
C ASN A 510 -30.59 -2.49 -19.70
N PRO A 511 -29.50 -1.87 -20.15
CA PRO A 511 -28.77 -0.84 -19.40
C PRO A 511 -29.59 0.42 -19.07
N HIS A 512 -30.76 0.59 -19.71
CA HIS A 512 -31.67 1.73 -19.50
C HIS A 512 -32.67 1.54 -18.35
N VAL A 513 -32.69 0.36 -17.71
CA VAL A 513 -33.61 0.07 -16.61
C VAL A 513 -33.22 0.85 -15.36
N ASN A 514 -34.21 1.44 -14.68
CA ASN A 514 -34.00 1.99 -13.34
C ASN A 514 -33.91 0.85 -12.33
N TYR A 515 -32.69 0.34 -12.12
CA TYR A 515 -32.45 -0.82 -11.26
C TYR A 515 -32.79 -0.59 -9.79
N ILE A 516 -32.77 0.65 -9.30
CA ILE A 516 -33.24 0.97 -7.93
C ILE A 516 -34.72 0.64 -7.82
N GLN A 517 -35.55 1.21 -8.69
CA GLN A 517 -36.99 0.95 -8.68
C GLN A 517 -37.31 -0.52 -8.93
N ALA A 518 -36.57 -1.17 -9.84
CA ALA A 518 -36.73 -2.58 -10.13
C ALA A 518 -36.46 -3.46 -8.90
N VAL A 519 -35.42 -3.18 -8.11
CA VAL A 519 -35.15 -3.88 -6.85
C VAL A 519 -36.27 -3.65 -5.85
N GLU A 520 -36.70 -2.41 -5.64
CA GLU A 520 -37.77 -2.10 -4.68
C GLU A 520 -39.08 -2.83 -5.06
N ASN A 521 -39.46 -2.82 -6.34
CA ASN A 521 -40.64 -3.53 -6.82
C ASN A 521 -40.51 -5.05 -6.68
N THR A 522 -39.32 -5.60 -6.94
CA THR A 522 -39.04 -7.03 -6.78
C THR A 522 -39.15 -7.45 -5.32
N VAL A 523 -38.60 -6.66 -4.40
CA VAL A 523 -38.59 -6.95 -2.97
C VAL A 523 -40.01 -7.03 -2.41
N LEU A 524 -40.96 -6.23 -2.91
CA LEU A 524 -42.37 -6.30 -2.49
C LEU A 524 -43.04 -7.65 -2.76
N GLN A 525 -42.47 -8.49 -3.64
CA GLN A 525 -42.97 -9.84 -3.91
C GLN A 525 -42.60 -10.85 -2.82
N PHE A 526 -41.67 -10.51 -1.92
CA PHE A 526 -41.23 -11.38 -0.83
C PHE A 526 -42.02 -11.15 0.46
N SER A 527 -42.09 -12.17 1.32
CA SER A 527 -42.63 -12.02 2.67
C SER A 527 -41.88 -10.92 3.45
N PRO A 528 -42.54 -10.15 4.33
CA PRO A 528 -41.88 -9.06 5.07
C PRO A 528 -40.60 -9.48 5.80
N SER A 529 -40.54 -10.70 6.31
CA SER A 529 -39.35 -11.28 6.95
C SER A 529 -38.16 -11.50 6.02
N SER A 530 -38.40 -11.67 4.72
CA SER A 530 -37.38 -11.97 3.70
C SER A 530 -36.97 -10.74 2.89
N GLN A 531 -37.73 -9.64 2.97
CA GLN A 531 -37.51 -8.43 2.17
C GLN A 531 -36.13 -7.82 2.38
N ALA A 532 -35.66 -7.74 3.63
CA ALA A 532 -34.33 -7.20 3.93
C ALA A 532 -33.19 -8.04 3.31
N PHE A 533 -33.32 -9.37 3.37
CA PHE A 533 -32.36 -10.28 2.73
C PHE A 533 -32.38 -10.12 1.21
N ALA A 534 -33.57 -10.17 0.59
CA ALA A 534 -33.71 -10.07 -0.85
C ALA A 534 -33.18 -8.74 -1.39
N LYS A 535 -33.50 -7.63 -0.71
CA LYS A 535 -33.00 -6.30 -1.04
C LYS A 535 -31.47 -6.25 -1.01
N LYS A 536 -30.87 -6.76 0.07
CA LYS A 536 -29.41 -6.80 0.23
C LYS A 536 -28.74 -7.65 -0.84
N TRP A 537 -29.26 -8.85 -1.10
CA TRP A 537 -28.70 -9.76 -2.11
C TRP A 537 -28.80 -9.19 -3.53
N LEU A 538 -29.96 -8.65 -3.91
CA LEU A 538 -30.14 -8.07 -5.25
C LEU A 538 -29.24 -6.86 -5.49
N TYR A 539 -29.15 -5.93 -4.53
CA TYR A 539 -28.24 -4.80 -4.64
C TYR A 539 -26.77 -5.23 -4.69
N GLN A 540 -26.40 -6.30 -3.99
CA GLN A 540 -25.05 -6.85 -4.05
C GLN A 540 -24.70 -7.31 -5.48
N GLU A 541 -25.60 -8.06 -6.13
CA GLU A 541 -25.35 -8.56 -7.50
C GLU A 541 -25.41 -7.45 -8.55
N ILE A 542 -26.31 -6.49 -8.40
CA ILE A 542 -26.35 -5.30 -9.27
C ILE A 542 -25.07 -4.49 -9.11
N LEU A 543 -24.56 -4.33 -7.88
CA LEU A 543 -23.32 -3.61 -7.64
C LEU A 543 -22.12 -4.32 -8.29
N THR A 544 -22.07 -5.65 -8.25
CA THR A 544 -21.09 -6.44 -8.99
C THR A 544 -21.10 -6.07 -10.47
N CYS A 545 -22.28 -5.92 -11.08
CA CYS A 545 -22.44 -5.52 -12.48
C CYS A 545 -22.04 -4.05 -12.73
N GLU A 546 -22.39 -3.12 -11.84
CA GLU A 546 -21.99 -1.71 -11.95
C GLU A 546 -20.47 -1.55 -11.94
N PHE A 547 -19.77 -2.33 -11.11
CA PHE A 547 -18.31 -2.30 -11.01
C PHE A 547 -17.59 -2.93 -12.21
N GLU A 548 -18.31 -3.62 -13.09
CA GLU A 548 -17.76 -4.16 -14.34
C GLU A 548 -17.79 -3.16 -15.50
N LYS A 549 -18.48 -2.02 -15.35
CA LYS A 549 -18.47 -0.96 -16.36
C LYS A 549 -17.14 -0.20 -16.36
N GLU A 550 -16.58 0.02 -17.55
CA GLU A 550 -15.32 0.76 -17.72
C GLU A 550 -15.47 2.25 -17.36
N ASP A 551 -16.60 2.84 -17.72
CA ASP A 551 -16.93 4.27 -17.59
C ASP A 551 -17.25 4.70 -16.14
N GLY A 552 -17.24 3.73 -15.23
CA GLY A 552 -17.72 3.86 -13.87
C GLY A 552 -19.23 3.67 -13.75
N GLY A 553 -19.64 2.88 -12.75
CA GLY A 553 -21.04 2.52 -12.52
C GLY A 553 -21.97 3.71 -12.26
N ASP A 554 -23.28 3.46 -12.36
CA ASP A 554 -24.30 4.45 -12.01
C ASP A 554 -24.21 4.76 -10.51
N LEU A 555 -23.83 6.01 -10.21
CA LEU A 555 -23.63 6.48 -8.86
C LEU A 555 -24.89 6.31 -7.98
N ALA A 556 -26.08 6.55 -8.53
CA ALA A 556 -27.31 6.44 -7.75
C ALA A 556 -27.55 4.99 -7.32
N VAL A 557 -27.28 4.04 -8.22
CA VAL A 557 -27.37 2.60 -7.95
C VAL A 557 -26.33 2.18 -6.91
N ILE A 558 -25.08 2.62 -7.06
CA ILE A 558 -23.99 2.32 -6.11
C ILE A 558 -24.35 2.81 -4.70
N LEU A 559 -24.81 4.06 -4.58
CA LEU A 559 -25.19 4.63 -3.28
C LEU A 559 -26.42 3.94 -2.67
N ALA A 560 -27.41 3.58 -3.48
CA ALA A 560 -28.58 2.83 -3.03
C ALA A 560 -28.18 1.44 -2.50
N ALA A 561 -27.28 0.75 -3.20
CA ALA A 561 -26.76 -0.55 -2.77
C ALA A 561 -26.00 -0.47 -1.44
N LEU A 562 -25.12 0.52 -1.30
CA LEU A 562 -24.38 0.72 -0.05
C LEU A 562 -25.32 1.03 1.13
N ARG A 563 -26.33 1.89 0.94
CA ARG A 563 -27.37 2.20 1.95
C ARG A 563 -28.22 1.01 2.35
N ALA A 564 -28.37 0.02 1.47
CA ALA A 564 -29.06 -1.22 1.80
C ALA A 564 -28.24 -2.13 2.73
N GLY A 565 -27.03 -1.74 3.12
CA GLY A 565 -26.19 -2.46 4.07
C GLY A 565 -25.61 -3.75 3.49
N ILE A 566 -25.22 -3.72 2.21
CA ILE A 566 -24.53 -4.85 1.56
C ILE A 566 -23.29 -5.29 2.34
N ASN A 567 -22.91 -6.57 2.20
CA ASN A 567 -21.75 -7.08 2.91
C ASN A 567 -20.46 -6.53 2.28
N PHE A 568 -19.77 -5.63 3.01
CA PHE A 568 -18.51 -5.03 2.58
C PHE A 568 -17.47 -6.09 2.16
N PHE A 569 -17.38 -7.18 2.93
CA PHE A 569 -16.39 -8.25 2.71
C PHE A 569 -16.88 -9.33 1.75
N HIS A 570 -17.98 -9.12 1.02
CA HIS A 570 -18.41 -10.07 0.02
C HIS A 570 -17.33 -10.23 -1.06
N PRO A 571 -16.90 -11.47 -1.40
CA PRO A 571 -15.87 -11.70 -2.40
C PRO A 571 -16.24 -11.08 -3.75
N TYR A 572 -15.28 -10.43 -4.38
CA TYR A 572 -15.35 -9.88 -5.74
C TYR A 572 -14.20 -10.43 -6.59
N LYS A 573 -14.24 -10.22 -7.91
CA LYS A 573 -13.20 -10.70 -8.84
C LYS A 573 -11.79 -10.22 -8.42
N TYR A 574 -10.76 -10.98 -8.80
CA TYR A 574 -9.35 -10.63 -8.61
C TYR A 574 -8.90 -10.48 -7.15
N ALA A 575 -9.46 -11.29 -6.24
CA ALA A 575 -9.12 -11.29 -4.81
C ALA A 575 -9.33 -9.93 -4.12
N LEU A 576 -10.26 -9.12 -4.64
CA LEU A 576 -10.84 -7.97 -3.93
C LEU A 576 -12.17 -8.39 -3.30
N ASN A 577 -12.63 -7.66 -2.29
CA ASN A 577 -14.04 -7.69 -1.88
C ASN A 577 -14.83 -6.51 -2.49
N LEU A 578 -16.16 -6.56 -2.40
CA LEU A 578 -17.03 -5.49 -2.93
C LEU A 578 -16.72 -4.12 -2.32
N GLY A 579 -16.36 -4.09 -1.04
CA GLY A 579 -15.96 -2.87 -0.35
C GLY A 579 -14.69 -2.25 -0.91
N GLU A 580 -13.64 -3.05 -1.10
CA GLU A 580 -12.38 -2.65 -1.74
C GLU A 580 -12.62 -2.17 -3.18
N ARG A 581 -13.47 -2.87 -3.95
CA ARG A 581 -13.83 -2.42 -5.29
C ARG A 581 -14.62 -1.11 -5.28
N ALA A 582 -15.51 -0.91 -4.30
CA ALA A 582 -16.25 0.34 -4.12
C ALA A 582 -15.31 1.53 -3.82
N LEU A 583 -14.23 1.31 -3.06
CA LEU A 583 -13.18 2.33 -2.88
C LEU A 583 -12.58 2.72 -4.23
N LEU A 584 -12.11 1.74 -5.02
CA LEU A 584 -11.54 2.01 -6.34
C LEU A 584 -12.54 2.73 -7.25
N GLN A 585 -13.82 2.37 -7.18
CA GLN A 585 -14.88 3.01 -7.95
C GLN A 585 -15.08 4.48 -7.54
N ALA A 586 -14.99 4.80 -6.25
CA ALA A 586 -15.03 6.18 -5.77
C ALA A 586 -13.92 7.03 -6.39
N TYR A 587 -12.71 6.47 -6.53
CA TYR A 587 -11.60 7.15 -7.19
C TYR A 587 -11.83 7.32 -8.70
N ILE A 588 -12.27 6.25 -9.38
CA ILE A 588 -12.53 6.26 -10.84
C ILE A 588 -13.57 7.32 -11.18
N CYS A 589 -14.68 7.38 -10.45
CA CYS A 589 -15.75 8.36 -10.67
C CYS A 589 -15.48 9.73 -10.04
N LYS A 590 -14.37 9.89 -9.29
CA LYS A 590 -14.08 11.08 -8.47
C LYS A 590 -15.24 11.48 -7.55
N GLU A 591 -15.84 10.48 -6.92
CA GLU A 591 -17.10 10.65 -6.19
C GLU A 591 -16.99 10.26 -4.71
N PRO A 592 -16.68 11.22 -3.82
CA PRO A 592 -16.42 10.95 -2.41
C PRO A 592 -17.68 10.54 -1.61
N ARG A 593 -18.90 10.74 -2.12
CA ARG A 593 -20.12 10.25 -1.44
C ARG A 593 -20.12 8.72 -1.30
N ILE A 594 -19.45 8.00 -2.19
CA ILE A 594 -19.27 6.53 -2.07
C ILE A 594 -18.46 6.20 -0.82
N LEU A 595 -17.34 6.90 -0.59
CA LEU A 595 -16.51 6.74 0.61
C LEU A 595 -17.27 7.13 1.89
N GLN A 596 -18.09 8.18 1.80
CA GLN A 596 -18.93 8.62 2.92
C GLN A 596 -19.93 7.52 3.31
N GLU A 597 -20.60 6.90 2.33
CA GLU A 597 -21.54 5.82 2.59
C GLU A 597 -20.82 4.58 3.14
N ILE A 598 -19.65 4.21 2.59
CA ILE A 598 -18.82 3.14 3.15
C ILE A 598 -18.50 3.40 4.63
N SER A 599 -18.11 4.63 4.97
CA SER A 599 -17.75 5.01 6.33
C SER A 599 -18.93 4.96 7.30
N MET A 600 -20.11 5.41 6.85
CA MET A 600 -21.33 5.38 7.66
C MET A 600 -21.79 3.94 7.92
N GLN A 601 -21.73 3.07 6.92
CA GLN A 601 -22.18 1.67 7.05
C GLN A 601 -21.17 0.79 7.79
N ASN A 602 -19.89 1.18 7.83
CA ASN A 602 -18.80 0.38 8.42
C ASN A 602 -17.90 1.24 9.34
N PRO A 603 -18.43 1.77 10.47
CA PRO A 603 -17.69 2.72 11.32
C PRO A 603 -16.41 2.13 11.94
N ASN A 604 -16.35 0.79 12.09
CA ASN A 604 -15.22 0.08 12.70
C ASN A 604 -14.24 -0.48 11.66
N LEU A 605 -14.35 -0.11 10.39
CA LEU A 605 -13.48 -0.61 9.34
C LEU A 605 -12.06 -0.07 9.53
N ASN A 606 -11.05 -0.94 9.45
CA ASN A 606 -9.66 -0.51 9.37
C ASN A 606 -9.36 -0.01 7.94
N TYR A 607 -9.62 1.27 7.70
CA TYR A 607 -9.49 1.88 6.36
C TYR A 607 -8.07 1.74 5.79
N PHE A 608 -7.02 1.80 6.63
CA PHE A 608 -5.63 1.62 6.16
C PHE A 608 -5.43 0.24 5.55
N ALA A 609 -5.83 -0.82 6.26
CA ALA A 609 -5.68 -2.18 5.77
C ALA A 609 -6.48 -2.43 4.49
N VAL A 610 -7.71 -1.91 4.43
CA VAL A 610 -8.58 -2.08 3.26
C VAL A 610 -8.04 -1.32 2.05
N ILE A 611 -7.55 -0.08 2.23
CA ILE A 611 -6.92 0.69 1.16
C ILE A 611 -5.67 -0.04 0.66
N GLU A 612 -4.82 -0.53 1.57
CA GLU A 612 -3.60 -1.24 1.18
C GLU A 612 -3.89 -2.55 0.41
N ASN A 613 -4.93 -3.29 0.80
CA ASN A 613 -5.39 -4.46 0.07
C ASN A 613 -5.95 -4.11 -1.31
N ALA A 614 -6.77 -3.06 -1.40
CA ALA A 614 -7.32 -2.59 -2.68
C ALA A 614 -6.24 -2.13 -3.66
N LEU A 615 -5.10 -1.68 -3.14
CA LEU A 615 -3.98 -1.14 -3.91
C LEU A 615 -2.83 -2.13 -4.14
N LYS A 616 -2.92 -3.37 -3.66
CA LYS A 616 -1.80 -4.34 -3.64
C LYS A 616 -1.21 -4.65 -5.02
N ASP A 617 -2.04 -4.61 -6.07
CA ASP A 617 -1.67 -4.98 -7.44
C ASP A 617 -1.30 -3.77 -8.31
N PHE A 618 -1.35 -2.54 -7.77
CA PHE A 618 -0.98 -1.33 -8.51
C PHE A 618 0.52 -1.07 -8.46
N SER A 619 1.05 -0.42 -9.50
CA SER A 619 2.46 0.03 -9.49
C SER A 619 2.73 0.98 -8.31
N PRO A 620 3.96 1.03 -7.76
CA PRO A 620 4.28 1.85 -6.60
C PRO A 620 3.87 3.33 -6.74
N LEU A 621 4.08 3.93 -7.93
CA LEU A 621 3.71 5.31 -8.19
C LEU A 621 2.19 5.54 -8.11
N VAL A 622 1.42 4.68 -8.80
CA VAL A 622 -0.04 4.77 -8.81
C VAL A 622 -0.61 4.48 -7.43
N LYS A 623 -0.03 3.51 -6.72
CA LYS A 623 -0.39 3.19 -5.33
C LYS A 623 -0.21 4.39 -4.41
N THR A 624 0.89 5.14 -4.50
CA THR A 624 1.08 6.35 -3.69
C THR A 624 0.04 7.42 -4.01
N MET A 625 -0.21 7.69 -5.29
CA MET A 625 -1.22 8.68 -5.69
C MET A 625 -2.63 8.34 -5.21
N LEU A 626 -3.04 7.07 -5.38
CA LEU A 626 -4.35 6.59 -4.94
C LEU A 626 -4.49 6.65 -3.43
N ARG A 627 -3.44 6.24 -2.71
CA ARG A 627 -3.40 6.25 -1.24
C ARG A 627 -3.59 7.66 -0.69
N VAL A 628 -2.85 8.64 -1.22
CA VAL A 628 -3.00 10.05 -0.83
C VAL A 628 -4.44 10.52 -1.04
N TRP A 629 -5.02 10.26 -2.22
CA TRP A 629 -6.39 10.66 -2.50
C TRP A 629 -7.40 10.03 -1.51
N PHE A 630 -7.30 8.72 -1.26
CA PHE A 630 -8.18 8.06 -0.30
C PHE A 630 -8.06 8.62 1.10
N TYR A 631 -6.83 8.83 1.58
CA TYR A 631 -6.61 9.37 2.92
C TYR A 631 -7.11 10.80 3.05
N GLN A 632 -6.92 11.64 2.03
CA GLN A 632 -7.49 12.99 1.99
C GLN A 632 -9.02 12.96 2.08
N GLU A 633 -9.68 12.15 1.27
CA GLU A 633 -11.14 12.10 1.25
C GLU A 633 -11.73 11.48 2.52
N PHE A 634 -11.13 10.42 3.07
CA PHE A 634 -11.55 9.89 4.37
C PHE A 634 -11.34 10.90 5.49
N LEU A 635 -10.25 11.67 5.48
CA LEU A 635 -10.03 12.74 6.44
C LEU A 635 -11.10 13.83 6.30
N LYS A 636 -11.42 14.25 5.06
CA LYS A 636 -12.52 15.21 4.80
C LYS A 636 -13.86 14.68 5.33
N ILE A 637 -14.16 13.40 5.13
CA ILE A 637 -15.39 12.76 5.62
C ILE A 637 -15.43 12.72 7.14
N GLU A 638 -14.33 12.36 7.79
CA GLU A 638 -14.26 12.24 9.24
C GLU A 638 -14.40 13.62 9.90
N LEU A 639 -13.71 14.65 9.40
CA LEU A 639 -13.77 16.01 9.92
C LEU A 639 -15.16 16.66 9.77
N LYS A 640 -15.99 16.21 8.81
CA LYS A 640 -17.39 16.66 8.68
C LYS A 640 -18.30 16.18 9.81
N LYS A 641 -17.91 15.15 10.58
CA LYS A 641 -18.73 14.61 11.68
C LYS A 641 -18.79 15.54 12.90
N THR A 642 -17.96 16.57 12.97
CA THR A 642 -17.87 17.59 14.04
C THR A 642 -17.71 17.02 15.45
N VAL A 643 -18.77 16.55 16.11
CA VAL A 643 -18.73 16.05 17.49
C VAL A 643 -18.40 14.54 17.56
N ASN A 644 -18.72 13.78 16.51
CA ASN A 644 -18.53 12.32 16.47
C ASN A 644 -17.29 11.89 15.66
N VAL A 645 -16.23 12.70 15.71
CA VAL A 645 -14.99 12.44 14.97
C VAL A 645 -14.22 11.30 15.63
N ASN A 646 -13.84 10.30 14.84
CA ASN A 646 -12.90 9.26 15.25
C ASN A 646 -11.47 9.84 15.23
N MET A 647 -11.04 10.32 16.40
CA MET A 647 -9.74 10.98 16.57
C MET A 647 -8.55 10.06 16.28
N GLU A 648 -8.67 8.76 16.53
CA GLU A 648 -7.63 7.78 16.21
C GLU A 648 -7.43 7.69 14.69
N LEU A 649 -8.53 7.63 13.92
CA LEU A 649 -8.47 7.64 12.47
C LEU A 649 -7.89 8.96 11.94
N VAL A 650 -8.32 10.11 12.48
CA VAL A 650 -7.78 11.43 12.10
C VAL A 650 -6.27 11.49 12.33
N LEU A 651 -5.78 11.07 13.50
CA LEU A 651 -4.35 11.05 13.80
C LEU A 651 -3.57 10.11 12.88
N GLY A 652 -4.11 8.92 12.60
CA GLY A 652 -3.51 7.98 11.65
C GLY A 652 -3.42 8.55 10.24
N LEU A 653 -4.49 9.18 9.74
CA LEU A 653 -4.52 9.77 8.40
C LEU A 653 -3.57 10.99 8.31
N LEU A 654 -3.51 11.80 9.36
CA LEU A 654 -2.59 12.93 9.47
C LEU A 654 -1.12 12.50 9.65
N ALA A 655 -0.83 11.23 9.95
CA ALA A 655 0.54 10.72 9.97
C ALA A 655 1.07 10.41 8.55
N GLU A 656 0.18 10.09 7.61
CA GLU A 656 0.48 9.76 6.19
C GLU A 656 0.67 11.00 5.31
N GLU A 657 1.49 10.97 4.25
CA GLU A 657 1.92 12.13 3.42
C GLU A 657 0.79 12.94 2.72
N LEU A 658 -0.04 13.63 3.51
CA LEU A 658 -1.11 14.50 3.04
C LEU A 658 -0.59 15.92 2.77
N ASP A 659 -1.20 16.64 1.83
CA ASP A 659 -0.95 18.06 1.65
C ASP A 659 -1.77 18.88 2.67
N PHE A 660 -1.08 19.72 3.46
CA PHE A 660 -1.71 20.64 4.42
C PHE A 660 -2.64 21.64 3.72
N PHE A 661 -2.24 22.10 2.54
CA PHE A 661 -2.91 23.15 1.76
C PHE A 661 -3.92 22.61 0.76
N GLU A 662 -4.25 21.31 0.84
CA GLU A 662 -5.37 20.75 0.09
C GLU A 662 -6.66 21.48 0.51
N PRO A 663 -7.45 22.02 -0.43
CA PRO A 663 -8.71 22.68 -0.09
C PRO A 663 -9.68 21.71 0.63
N TYR A 664 -10.22 22.11 1.79
CA TYR A 664 -11.26 21.36 2.49
C TYR A 664 -12.65 21.88 2.14
N ASP A 665 -12.85 23.19 2.23
CA ASP A 665 -14.03 23.89 1.75
C ASP A 665 -13.63 25.26 1.15
N GLN A 666 -14.57 26.19 1.03
CA GLN A 666 -14.30 27.52 0.47
C GLN A 666 -13.49 28.43 1.42
N VAL A 667 -13.35 28.05 2.69
CA VAL A 667 -12.82 28.90 3.76
C VAL A 667 -11.50 28.35 4.30
N LEU A 668 -11.41 27.03 4.47
CA LEU A 668 -10.28 26.38 5.14
C LEU A 668 -9.59 25.35 4.24
N TYR A 669 -8.28 25.22 4.46
CA TYR A 669 -7.51 24.07 3.98
C TYR A 669 -7.68 22.87 4.92
N LEU A 670 -7.34 21.67 4.45
CA LEU A 670 -7.47 20.40 5.17
C LEU A 670 -6.71 20.40 6.50
N GLY A 671 -5.48 20.93 6.50
CA GLY A 671 -4.70 21.09 7.72
C GLY A 671 -5.30 22.10 8.71
N GLU A 672 -5.95 23.14 8.20
CA GLU A 672 -6.62 24.16 9.03
C GLU A 672 -7.89 23.61 9.65
N GLN A 673 -8.68 22.84 8.89
CA GLN A 673 -9.86 22.15 9.41
C GLN A 673 -9.49 21.10 10.47
N ALA A 674 -8.38 20.38 10.30
CA ALA A 674 -7.89 19.44 11.30
C ALA A 674 -7.55 20.16 12.62
N LEU A 675 -6.94 21.35 12.56
CA LEU A 675 -6.68 22.18 13.74
C LEU A 675 -7.97 22.75 14.35
N ALA A 676 -8.93 23.16 13.54
CA ALA A 676 -10.27 23.53 14.00
C ALA A 676 -10.92 22.39 14.80
N GLN A 677 -10.79 21.16 14.30
CA GLN A 677 -11.29 19.97 14.96
C GLN A 677 -10.52 19.63 16.25
N ALA A 678 -9.20 19.85 16.28
CA ALA A 678 -8.40 19.73 17.50
C ALA A 678 -8.93 20.63 18.61
N PHE A 679 -9.34 21.86 18.28
CA PHE A 679 -10.00 22.77 19.22
C PHE A 679 -11.36 22.26 19.69
N LEU A 680 -12.21 21.78 18.78
CA LEU A 680 -13.53 21.26 19.12
C LEU A 680 -13.46 20.06 20.08
N CYS A 681 -12.48 19.18 19.87
CA CYS A 681 -12.26 18.00 20.72
C CYS A 681 -11.31 18.26 21.90
N LYS A 682 -10.68 19.44 21.97
CA LYS A 682 -9.59 19.78 22.90
C LYS A 682 -8.45 18.75 22.90
N ASP A 683 -8.13 18.19 21.73
CA ASP A 683 -7.09 17.15 21.56
C ASP A 683 -5.78 17.76 21.05
N THR A 684 -4.76 17.74 21.92
CA THR A 684 -3.43 18.30 21.63
C THR A 684 -2.55 17.37 20.78
N ASN A 685 -2.95 16.11 20.58
CA ASN A 685 -2.20 15.16 19.75
C ASN A 685 -2.27 15.56 18.27
N ILE A 686 -3.41 16.07 17.80
CA ILE A 686 -3.52 16.57 16.41
C ILE A 686 -2.51 17.69 16.19
N ILE A 687 -2.43 18.65 17.12
CA ILE A 687 -1.48 19.76 17.03
C ILE A 687 -0.04 19.24 16.96
N SER A 688 0.28 18.25 17.79
CA SER A 688 1.61 17.64 17.84
C SER A 688 1.98 16.95 16.53
N VAL A 689 1.08 16.14 15.96
CA VAL A 689 1.26 15.46 14.67
C VAL A 689 1.39 16.47 13.52
N MET A 690 0.49 17.46 13.47
CA MET A 690 0.50 18.51 12.45
C MET A 690 1.81 19.28 12.45
N LYS A 691 2.31 19.65 13.63
CA LYS A 691 3.59 20.36 13.76
C LYS A 691 4.81 19.53 13.43
N ALA A 692 4.78 18.24 13.77
CA ALA A 692 5.85 17.33 13.42
C ALA A 692 5.96 17.17 11.90
N LYS A 693 4.82 17.08 11.19
CA LYS A 693 4.83 16.89 9.75
C LYS A 693 4.95 18.18 8.94
N TYR A 694 4.37 19.28 9.40
CA TYR A 694 4.35 20.55 8.67
C TYR A 694 5.07 21.67 9.43
N PRO A 695 6.37 21.50 9.75
CA PRO A 695 7.12 22.47 10.55
C PRO A 695 7.24 23.86 9.88
N ASN A 696 7.08 23.91 8.56
CA ASN A 696 7.23 25.14 7.77
C ASN A 696 5.93 25.94 7.63
N VAL A 697 4.81 25.46 8.16
CA VAL A 697 3.54 26.19 8.11
C VAL A 697 3.59 27.39 9.05
N ASP A 698 3.22 28.57 8.55
CA ASP A 698 3.05 29.75 9.40
C ASP A 698 1.72 29.67 10.17
N TYR A 699 1.77 29.02 11.33
CA TYR A 699 0.61 28.85 12.19
C TYR A 699 0.04 30.19 12.69
N ALA A 700 0.83 31.27 12.72
CA ALA A 700 0.32 32.58 13.10
C ALA A 700 -0.62 33.16 12.03
N MET A 701 -0.45 32.82 10.75
CA MET A 701 -1.40 33.17 9.70
C MET A 701 -2.61 32.22 9.64
N VAL A 702 -2.41 30.95 10.00
CA VAL A 702 -3.45 29.92 9.98
C VAL A 702 -4.49 30.14 11.09
N ILE A 703 -4.06 30.43 12.32
CA ILE A 703 -4.98 30.54 13.47
C ILE A 703 -6.07 31.60 13.27
N PRO A 704 -5.79 32.82 12.79
CA PRO A 704 -6.84 33.81 12.54
C PRO A 704 -7.85 33.35 11.49
N ARG A 705 -7.41 32.63 10.45
CA ARG A 705 -8.33 32.07 9.44
C ARG A 705 -9.25 31.03 10.04
N ILE A 706 -8.70 30.12 10.86
CA ILE A 706 -9.50 29.14 11.61
C ILE A 706 -10.47 29.87 12.55
N ALA A 707 -9.99 30.81 13.37
CA ALA A 707 -10.84 31.56 14.29
C ALA A 707 -12.00 32.28 13.57
N ASN A 708 -11.74 32.84 12.39
CA ASN A 708 -12.75 33.52 11.59
C ASN A 708 -13.78 32.58 10.94
N SER A 709 -13.48 31.28 10.80
CA SER A 709 -14.46 30.28 10.34
C SER A 709 -15.47 29.93 11.44
N PHE A 710 -15.14 30.20 12.70
CA PHE A 710 -16.07 30.11 13.82
C PHE A 710 -16.90 31.40 13.94
N GLY A 711 -18.13 31.28 14.45
CA GLY A 711 -18.94 32.45 14.77
C GLY A 711 -18.21 33.39 15.74
N LYS A 712 -18.50 34.70 15.67
CA LYS A 712 -17.82 35.76 16.47
C LYS A 712 -17.69 35.45 17.96
N PHE A 713 -18.61 34.67 18.51
CA PHE A 713 -18.60 34.24 19.91
C PHE A 713 -17.43 33.31 20.25
N PHE A 714 -17.07 32.39 19.35
CA PHE A 714 -16.03 31.38 19.57
C PHE A 714 -14.69 31.76 18.95
N ALA A 715 -14.64 32.68 17.99
CA ALA A 715 -13.41 33.09 17.30
C ALA A 715 -12.27 33.42 18.27
N THR A 716 -12.57 34.18 19.32
CA THR A 716 -11.60 34.54 20.37
C THR A 716 -11.12 33.32 21.15
N GLU A 717 -12.01 32.40 21.54
CA GLU A 717 -11.65 31.19 22.29
C GLU A 717 -10.79 30.23 21.44
N VAL A 718 -11.12 30.10 20.16
CA VAL A 718 -10.37 29.29 19.18
C VAL A 718 -8.97 29.84 19.00
N ALA A 719 -8.86 31.15 18.71
CA ALA A 719 -7.58 31.82 18.53
C ALA A 719 -6.71 31.69 19.78
N HIS A 720 -7.32 31.86 20.95
CA HIS A 720 -6.67 31.74 22.24
C HIS A 720 -6.10 30.34 22.48
N TRP A 721 -6.94 29.31 22.39
CA TRP A 721 -6.54 27.94 22.70
C TRP A 721 -5.53 27.38 21.70
N LEU A 722 -5.73 27.58 20.39
CA LEU A 722 -4.78 27.13 19.38
C LEU A 722 -3.42 27.82 19.52
N SER A 723 -3.40 29.12 19.79
CA SER A 723 -2.14 29.84 19.99
C SER A 723 -1.41 29.27 21.20
N GLN A 724 -2.13 29.01 22.30
CA GLN A 724 -1.55 28.44 23.51
C GLN A 724 -0.90 27.07 23.26
N GLU A 725 -1.62 26.14 22.63
CA GLU A 725 -1.14 24.77 22.44
C GLU A 725 -0.04 24.66 21.39
N ILE A 726 -0.12 25.45 20.30
CA ILE A 726 0.95 25.52 19.30
C ILE A 726 2.22 26.13 19.92
N MET A 727 2.09 27.19 20.73
CA MET A 727 3.22 27.75 21.47
C MET A 727 3.84 26.73 22.43
N LYS A 728 3.04 26.01 23.23
CA LYS A 728 3.55 24.95 24.11
C LYS A 728 4.35 23.91 23.33
N SER A 729 3.84 23.48 22.18
CA SER A 729 4.54 22.53 21.31
C SER A 729 5.84 23.12 20.74
N ASN A 730 5.87 24.39 20.31
CA ASN A 730 7.10 25.07 19.87
C ASN A 730 8.14 25.04 20.99
N LEU A 731 7.74 25.42 22.21
CA LEU A 731 8.63 25.46 23.36
C LEU A 731 9.19 24.08 23.72
N LEU A 732 8.38 23.02 23.64
CA LEU A 732 8.84 21.65 23.87
C LEU A 732 9.86 21.21 22.81
N GLN A 733 9.60 21.45 21.51
CA GLN A 733 10.54 21.11 20.44
C GLN A 733 11.90 21.80 20.66
N ILE A 734 11.87 23.07 21.06
CA ILE A 734 13.10 23.83 21.32
C ILE A 734 13.79 23.37 22.61
N GLN A 735 13.03 23.05 23.66
CA GLN A 735 13.57 22.52 24.93
C GLN A 735 14.30 21.19 24.73
N PHE A 736 13.79 20.31 23.87
CA PHE A 736 14.40 19.01 23.59
C PHE A 736 15.42 19.02 22.45
N GLY A 737 15.66 20.17 21.79
CA GLY A 737 16.63 20.28 20.70
C GLY A 737 16.29 19.36 19.52
N ILE A 738 15.00 19.12 19.29
CA ILE A 738 14.54 18.31 18.17
C ILE A 738 14.78 19.15 16.90
N ALA A 739 15.70 18.69 16.06
CA ALA A 739 16.26 19.42 14.93
C ALA A 739 15.19 20.05 14.00
N CYS A 740 14.89 21.32 14.19
CA CYS A 740 14.34 22.18 13.14
C CYS A 740 15.51 22.87 12.44
N GLN A 741 15.45 22.97 11.10
CA GLN A 741 16.51 23.58 10.29
C GLN A 741 16.67 25.10 10.53
N ASP A 742 15.72 25.74 11.23
CA ASP A 742 15.79 27.17 11.60
C ASP A 742 15.09 27.45 12.94
N GLU A 743 15.85 27.37 14.04
CA GLU A 743 15.37 27.72 15.39
C GLU A 743 14.92 29.21 15.50
N ALA A 744 15.39 30.12 14.63
CA ALA A 744 14.99 31.55 14.65
C ALA A 744 13.60 31.73 14.07
N GLN A 745 13.31 31.05 12.96
CA GLN A 745 11.97 31.05 12.37
C GLN A 745 10.94 30.52 13.39
N LEU A 746 11.27 29.46 14.12
CA LEU A 746 10.39 28.89 15.15
C LEU A 746 10.17 29.87 16.33
N LEU A 747 11.21 30.59 16.75
CA LEU A 747 11.10 31.65 17.75
C LEU A 747 10.23 32.81 17.25
N GLN A 748 10.42 33.26 16.00
CA GLN A 748 9.63 34.32 15.40
C GLN A 748 8.15 33.94 15.28
N GLN A 749 7.85 32.70 14.86
CA GLN A 749 6.47 32.19 14.85
C GLN A 749 5.87 32.14 16.26
N THR A 750 6.63 31.68 17.26
CA THR A 750 6.20 31.66 18.67
C THR A 750 5.85 33.07 19.16
N MET A 751 6.62 34.08 18.73
CA MET A 751 6.37 35.48 19.03
C MET A 751 5.10 36.03 18.38
N SER A 752 4.86 35.71 17.11
CA SER A 752 3.63 36.09 16.42
C SER A 752 2.40 35.42 17.04
N LEU A 753 2.52 34.15 17.42
CA LEU A 753 1.46 33.42 18.14
C LEU A 753 1.16 34.03 19.50
N TYR A 754 2.18 34.52 20.21
CA TYR A 754 2.00 35.22 21.48
C TYR A 754 1.22 36.54 21.32
N GLN A 755 1.45 37.28 20.24
CA GLN A 755 0.69 38.49 19.93
C GLN A 755 -0.80 38.17 19.69
N ILE A 756 -1.08 37.11 18.92
CA ILE A 756 -2.46 36.63 18.69
C ILE A 756 -3.11 36.18 20.01
N TYR A 757 -2.35 35.45 20.84
CA TYR A 757 -2.79 35.01 22.16
C TYR A 757 -3.15 36.18 23.08
N ILE A 758 -2.33 37.24 23.13
CA ILE A 758 -2.62 38.46 23.90
C ILE A 758 -3.88 39.16 23.37
N GLN A 759 -3.99 39.32 22.05
CA GLN A 759 -5.15 40.00 21.44
C GLN A 759 -6.47 39.25 21.71
N ALA A 760 -6.39 37.92 21.85
CA ALA A 760 -7.54 37.09 22.19
C ALA A 760 -7.87 37.06 23.70
N MET A 761 -6.98 37.50 24.59
CA MET A 761 -7.21 37.43 26.04
C MET A 761 -7.90 38.69 26.60
N ASN A 762 -8.90 38.48 27.46
CA ASN A 762 -9.38 39.51 28.38
C ASN A 762 -8.46 39.49 29.63
N VAL A 763 -7.85 40.63 29.95
CA VAL A 763 -6.54 40.80 30.63
C VAL A 763 -6.42 40.22 32.06
N ASN A 764 -7.47 39.67 32.67
CA ASN A 764 -7.50 39.41 34.12
C ASN A 764 -7.31 37.96 34.60
N SER A 765 -7.25 36.94 33.74
CA SER A 765 -7.07 35.55 34.18
C SER A 765 -5.79 34.91 33.62
N GLN A 766 -4.95 34.43 34.53
CA GLN A 766 -3.77 33.55 34.32
C GLN A 766 -2.39 34.20 34.10
N LYS A 767 -1.93 34.91 35.14
CA LYS A 767 -0.53 35.30 35.38
C LYS A 767 0.48 34.14 35.27
N GLN A 768 0.10 32.93 35.66
CA GLN A 768 0.97 31.75 35.72
C GLN A 768 1.38 31.21 34.32
N THR A 769 0.47 31.29 33.34
CA THR A 769 0.74 30.89 31.95
C THR A 769 1.74 31.85 31.30
N LEU A 770 1.61 33.15 31.56
CA LEU A 770 2.59 34.16 31.12
C LEU A 770 3.97 33.93 31.76
N GLU A 771 4.03 33.60 33.05
CA GLU A 771 5.30 33.33 33.74
C GLU A 771 6.03 32.12 33.14
N THR A 772 5.30 31.04 32.85
CA THR A 772 5.86 29.82 32.23
C THR A 772 6.34 30.10 30.80
N LEU A 773 5.58 30.87 30.02
CA LEU A 773 5.95 31.24 28.65
C LEU A 773 7.19 32.14 28.64
N CYS A 774 7.27 33.10 29.57
CA CYS A 774 8.45 33.96 29.73
C CYS A 774 9.68 33.14 30.09
N GLU A 775 9.56 32.14 30.96
CA GLU A 775 10.66 31.26 31.37
C GLU A 775 11.20 30.43 30.20
N ALA A 776 10.31 29.87 29.39
CA ALA A 776 10.71 29.10 28.21
C ALA A 776 11.35 29.96 27.13
N ILE A 777 10.83 31.18 26.88
CA ILE A 777 11.41 32.13 25.92
C ILE A 777 12.77 32.66 26.40
N CYS A 778 12.93 32.94 27.70
CA CYS A 778 14.23 33.32 28.26
C CYS A 778 15.27 32.20 28.07
N THR A 779 14.88 30.96 28.32
CA THR A 779 15.73 29.78 28.09
C THR A 779 16.13 29.64 26.62
N LEU A 780 15.22 29.98 25.71
CA LEU A 780 15.45 29.97 24.27
C LEU A 780 16.50 30.99 23.83
N ILE A 781 16.34 32.23 24.26
CA ILE A 781 17.24 33.33 23.91
C ILE A 781 18.66 33.00 24.38
N ILE A 782 18.78 32.34 25.54
CA ILE A 782 20.06 31.87 26.08
C ILE A 782 20.64 30.72 25.23
N ARG A 783 19.82 29.78 24.75
CA ARG A 783 20.27 28.68 23.87
C ARG A 783 20.67 29.14 22.48
N TYR A 784 19.84 29.95 21.82
CA TYR A 784 20.08 30.44 20.46
C TYR A 784 21.42 31.19 20.36
N ARG A 785 21.78 31.90 21.43
CA ARG A 785 23.06 32.57 21.60
C ARG A 785 24.28 31.64 21.59
N LYS A 786 24.16 30.38 22.03
CA LYS A 786 25.29 29.42 21.96
C LYS A 786 25.70 29.09 20.52
N TYR A 787 24.83 29.33 19.54
CA TYR A 787 25.09 29.01 18.13
C TYR A 787 25.71 30.16 17.33
N GLY A 788 26.01 31.30 17.97
CA GLY A 788 26.95 32.30 17.45
C GLY A 788 26.43 33.24 16.36
N ASP A 789 25.15 33.21 16.01
CA ASP A 789 24.60 34.04 14.93
C ASP A 789 23.37 34.84 15.41
N THR A 790 23.40 36.16 15.14
CA THR A 790 22.39 37.23 15.38
C THR A 790 22.37 38.04 16.69
N ASP A 791 22.01 39.31 16.49
CA ASP A 791 21.91 40.45 17.41
C ASP A 791 20.87 40.21 18.53
N ALA A 792 21.25 39.44 19.55
CA ALA A 792 20.40 39.12 20.71
C ALA A 792 19.75 40.37 21.33
N ALA A 793 20.41 41.53 21.26
CA ALA A 793 19.87 42.81 21.69
C ALA A 793 18.59 43.22 20.93
N ALA A 794 18.56 43.04 19.60
CA ALA A 794 17.40 43.34 18.77
C ALA A 794 16.22 42.41 19.07
N LEU A 795 16.49 41.13 19.31
CA LEU A 795 15.50 40.13 19.68
C LEU A 795 14.90 40.40 21.06
N ILE A 796 15.72 40.76 22.04
CA ILE A 796 15.28 41.19 23.38
C ILE A 796 14.45 42.48 23.31
N ALA A 797 14.86 43.44 22.49
CA ALA A 797 14.15 44.70 22.29
C ALA A 797 12.79 44.49 21.61
N GLN A 798 12.71 43.62 20.59
CA GLN A 798 11.42 43.24 19.98
C GLN A 798 10.53 42.49 20.97
N PHE A 799 11.09 41.53 21.73
CA PHE A 799 10.34 40.73 22.70
C PHE A 799 9.70 41.60 23.79
N THR A 800 10.49 42.49 24.36
CA THR A 800 10.04 43.32 25.48
C THR A 800 8.98 44.34 25.06
N ARG A 801 8.91 44.77 23.79
CA ARG A 801 7.85 45.68 23.31
C ARG A 801 6.44 45.08 23.34
N VAL A 802 6.30 43.76 23.39
CA VAL A 802 5.00 43.07 23.30
C VAL A 802 4.26 43.03 24.66
N PHE A 803 4.97 43.25 25.77
CA PHE A 803 4.38 43.21 27.11
C PHE A 803 3.87 44.59 27.55
N ASP A 804 2.90 44.66 28.47
CA ASP A 804 2.56 45.92 29.15
C ASP A 804 3.71 46.40 30.05
N ALA A 805 3.72 47.69 30.41
CA ALA A 805 4.81 48.30 31.17
C ALA A 805 5.15 47.60 32.50
N SER A 806 4.16 46.96 33.15
CA SER A 806 4.34 46.27 34.43
C SER A 806 5.01 44.90 34.25
N LEU A 807 4.64 44.16 33.21
CA LEU A 807 5.26 42.88 32.87
C LEU A 807 6.61 43.07 32.19
N GLN A 808 6.78 44.13 31.39
CA GLN A 808 8.04 44.51 30.77
C GLN A 808 9.17 44.59 31.79
N ALA A 809 8.94 45.26 32.93
CA ALA A 809 9.95 45.41 33.97
C ALA A 809 10.38 44.05 34.55
N ARG A 810 9.41 43.16 34.83
CA ARG A 810 9.69 41.82 35.39
C ARG A 810 10.37 40.88 34.40
N VAL A 811 9.91 40.87 33.15
CA VAL A 811 10.49 40.05 32.08
C VAL A 811 11.89 40.53 31.74
N LYS A 812 12.11 41.85 31.61
CA LYS A 812 13.45 42.44 31.43
C LYS A 812 14.39 42.04 32.56
N TYR A 813 13.93 42.17 33.81
CA TYR A 813 14.70 41.80 35.00
C TYR A 813 15.12 40.32 34.96
N ARG A 814 14.17 39.39 34.79
CA ARG A 814 14.46 37.96 34.81
C ARG A 814 15.31 37.50 33.62
N LEU A 815 15.07 38.05 32.43
CA LEU A 815 15.88 37.77 31.26
C LEU A 815 17.33 38.23 31.44
N CYS A 816 17.53 39.45 31.95
CA CYS A 816 18.88 39.95 32.21
C CYS A 816 19.57 39.19 33.32
N HIS A 817 18.84 38.76 34.36
CA HIS A 817 19.38 37.89 35.41
C HIS A 817 19.94 36.58 34.84
N GLU A 818 19.17 35.87 34.02
CA GLU A 818 19.60 34.58 33.48
C GLU A 818 20.73 34.74 32.45
N ILE A 819 20.73 35.84 31.67
CA ILE A 819 21.86 36.16 30.79
C ILE A 819 23.12 36.46 31.61
N ILE A 820 23.02 37.26 32.68
CA ILE A 820 24.15 37.57 33.56
C ILE A 820 24.69 36.30 34.21
N LYS A 821 23.82 35.39 34.67
CA LYS A 821 24.22 34.09 35.21
C LYS A 821 24.93 33.21 34.18
N ASP A 822 24.47 33.17 32.94
CA ASP A 822 25.14 32.40 31.87
C ASP A 822 26.51 33.02 31.53
N GLU A 823 26.61 34.35 31.49
CA GLU A 823 27.88 35.04 31.26
C GLU A 823 28.88 34.86 32.40
N LEU A 824 28.40 34.84 33.65
CA LEU A 824 29.23 34.55 34.82
C LEU A 824 29.90 33.17 34.71
N LYS A 825 29.24 32.20 34.07
CA LYS A 825 29.84 30.86 33.82
C LYS A 825 30.93 30.88 32.76
N LYS A 826 30.94 31.85 31.84
CA LYS A 826 31.92 31.96 30.73
C LYS A 826 33.22 32.66 31.15
N THR A 827 33.25 33.30 32.32
CA THR A 827 34.42 33.99 32.89
C THR A 827 35.03 35.02 31.91
N ALA A 828 36.28 34.84 31.48
CA ALA A 828 37.04 35.79 30.67
C ALA A 828 36.48 36.04 29.25
N ASN A 829 35.57 35.19 28.76
CA ASN A 829 34.98 35.28 27.42
C ASN A 829 33.56 35.85 27.43
N ALA A 830 33.15 36.56 28.50
CA ALA A 830 31.84 37.20 28.52
C ALA A 830 31.74 38.34 27.48
N ASP A 831 30.58 38.44 26.85
CA ASP A 831 30.29 39.33 25.72
C ASP A 831 30.08 40.77 26.19
N ARG A 832 31.09 41.62 25.97
CA ARG A 832 31.11 43.01 26.43
C ARG A 832 29.99 43.86 25.82
N VAL A 833 29.62 43.62 24.56
CA VAL A 833 28.57 44.40 23.86
C VAL A 833 27.20 44.11 24.47
N LEU A 834 26.95 42.84 24.78
CA LEU A 834 25.71 42.42 25.45
C LEU A 834 25.59 43.01 26.85
N LEU A 835 26.68 43.04 27.62
CA LEU A 835 26.68 43.63 28.96
C LEU A 835 26.42 45.14 28.92
N GLN A 836 27.00 45.86 27.95
CA GLN A 836 26.68 47.27 27.72
C GLN A 836 25.19 47.46 27.39
N THR A 837 24.62 46.57 26.58
CA THR A 837 23.19 46.61 26.23
C THR A 837 22.32 46.38 27.47
N ILE A 838 22.64 45.41 28.32
CA ILE A 838 21.89 45.13 29.56
C ILE A 838 21.89 46.34 30.50
N VAL A 839 23.01 47.03 30.63
CA VAL A 839 23.11 48.26 31.43
C VAL A 839 22.26 49.38 30.82
N GLN A 840 22.27 49.52 29.49
CA GLN A 840 21.47 50.52 28.77
C GLN A 840 19.96 50.24 28.79
N LEU A 841 19.52 49.02 29.06
CA LEU A 841 18.10 48.67 29.19
C LEU A 841 17.42 49.27 30.43
N GLY A 842 18.17 49.93 31.33
CA GLY A 842 17.64 50.73 32.44
C GLY A 842 16.88 49.93 33.48
N ILE A 843 17.26 48.67 33.70
CA ILE A 843 16.59 47.75 34.63
C ILE A 843 16.88 48.20 36.06
N ASP A 844 15.86 48.16 36.91
CA ASP A 844 16.04 48.38 38.35
C ASP A 844 16.73 47.16 38.97
N PHE A 845 18.05 47.20 39.04
CA PHE A 845 18.89 46.10 39.55
C PHE A 845 18.72 45.83 41.06
N TYR A 846 17.95 46.68 41.76
CA TYR A 846 17.65 46.54 43.19
C TYR A 846 16.29 45.91 43.48
N TYR A 847 15.52 45.49 42.47
CA TYR A 847 14.28 44.79 42.72
C TYR A 847 14.55 43.48 43.49
N PRO A 848 14.11 43.31 44.75
CA PRO A 848 14.40 42.11 45.52
C PRO A 848 13.51 40.97 45.02
N TYR A 849 14.05 40.11 44.17
CA TYR A 849 13.35 38.91 43.72
C TYR A 849 13.63 37.75 44.69
N GLN A 850 12.68 37.46 45.57
CA GLN A 850 12.63 36.24 46.41
C GLN A 850 13.90 35.90 47.22
N GLY A 851 14.56 36.90 47.82
CA GLY A 851 15.57 36.67 48.86
C GLY A 851 16.95 36.14 48.40
N ASN A 852 17.22 36.10 47.09
CA ASN A 852 18.55 35.80 46.55
C ASN A 852 19.31 37.09 46.15
N SER A 853 20.61 36.98 45.87
CA SER A 853 21.51 38.05 45.43
C SER A 853 20.84 39.01 44.45
N CYS A 854 21.01 40.32 44.63
CA CYS A 854 20.46 41.27 43.65
C CYS A 854 21.28 41.18 42.36
N ILE A 855 20.63 41.29 41.19
CA ILE A 855 21.30 41.27 39.88
C ILE A 855 22.45 42.28 39.84
N GLY A 856 22.32 43.41 40.54
CA GLY A 856 23.38 44.41 40.66
C GLY A 856 24.70 43.83 41.19
N GLU A 857 24.66 42.97 42.21
CA GLU A 857 25.86 42.33 42.77
C GLU A 857 26.50 41.35 41.75
N GLU A 858 25.69 40.57 41.06
CA GLU A 858 26.14 39.61 40.03
C GLU A 858 26.72 40.31 38.79
N LEU A 859 26.10 41.40 38.35
CA LEU A 859 26.58 42.21 37.23
C LEU A 859 27.91 42.88 37.56
N ILE A 860 28.09 43.37 38.79
CA ILE A 860 29.35 43.96 39.25
C ILE A 860 30.47 42.91 39.29
N ALA A 861 30.18 41.71 39.79
CA ALA A 861 31.14 40.59 39.75
C ALA A 861 31.54 40.24 38.31
N LEU A 862 30.60 40.32 37.37
CA LEU A 862 30.87 40.05 35.96
C LEU A 862 31.70 41.16 35.29
N VAL A 863 31.37 42.44 35.52
CA VAL A 863 32.14 43.61 35.06
C VAL A 863 33.58 43.52 35.53
N PHE A 864 33.77 43.08 36.77
CA PHE A 864 35.09 42.80 37.30
C PHE A 864 35.81 41.68 36.54
N THR A 865 35.12 40.58 36.29
CA THR A 865 35.69 39.42 35.58
C THR A 865 36.18 39.79 34.17
N VAL A 866 35.50 40.71 33.48
CA VAL A 866 35.91 41.19 32.14
C VAL A 866 36.86 42.39 32.15
N ARG A 867 37.10 43.01 33.33
CA ARG A 867 37.92 44.23 33.55
C ARG A 867 37.61 45.37 32.57
N ASP A 868 36.33 45.69 32.38
CA ASP A 868 35.88 46.74 31.46
C ASP A 868 35.55 48.05 32.21
N SER A 869 36.50 48.99 32.18
CA SER A 869 36.39 50.30 32.84
C SER A 869 35.26 51.17 32.28
N GLN A 870 34.95 51.05 30.99
CA GLN A 870 33.90 51.85 30.36
C GLN A 870 32.50 51.38 30.77
N LEU A 871 32.33 50.06 30.86
CA LEU A 871 31.12 49.44 31.37
C LEU A 871 30.92 49.79 32.86
N LEU A 872 31.99 49.74 33.65
CA LEU A 872 31.97 50.16 35.06
C LEU A 872 31.57 51.63 35.19
N ALA A 873 32.15 52.52 34.38
CA ALA A 873 31.80 53.93 34.38
C ALA A 873 30.32 54.19 34.05
N THR A 874 29.81 53.47 33.05
CA THR A 874 28.41 53.53 32.64
C THR A 874 27.48 53.09 33.78
N LEU A 875 27.80 51.98 34.45
CA LEU A 875 27.10 51.49 35.63
C LEU A 875 27.09 52.53 36.76
N MET A 876 28.25 53.08 37.10
CA MET A 876 28.39 54.08 38.17
C MET A 876 27.60 55.35 37.89
N ASN A 877 27.56 55.80 36.63
CA ASN A 877 26.77 56.96 36.23
C ASN A 877 25.27 56.68 36.29
N HIS A 878 24.83 55.48 35.87
CA HIS A 878 23.43 55.09 35.95
C HIS A 878 22.95 54.97 37.40
N PHE A 879 23.82 54.57 38.32
CA PHE A 879 23.50 54.41 39.75
C PHE A 879 24.32 55.35 40.64
N SER A 880 24.19 56.65 40.38
CA SER A 880 24.89 57.69 41.14
C SER A 880 24.54 57.74 42.64
N GLN A 881 23.37 57.22 43.03
CA GLN A 881 22.90 57.16 44.43
C GLN A 881 23.35 55.91 45.19
N VAL A 882 23.96 54.93 44.52
CA VAL A 882 24.40 53.70 45.15
C VAL A 882 25.72 53.92 45.87
N ASN A 883 25.82 53.44 47.11
CA ASN A 883 27.10 53.37 47.82
C ASN A 883 27.92 52.20 47.30
N TRP A 884 28.62 52.45 46.19
CA TRP A 884 29.48 51.50 45.49
C TRP A 884 30.54 50.86 46.41
N PHE A 885 31.03 51.61 47.39
CA PHE A 885 32.02 51.12 48.36
C PHE A 885 31.46 50.00 49.23
N THR A 886 30.23 50.15 49.74
CA THR A 886 29.56 49.10 50.53
C THR A 886 29.39 47.82 49.72
N ILE A 887 29.08 47.94 48.43
CA ILE A 887 28.84 46.78 47.55
C ILE A 887 30.14 46.07 47.23
N VAL A 888 31.19 46.81 46.85
CA VAL A 888 32.50 46.21 46.59
C VAL A 888 33.10 45.60 47.84
N GLN A 889 32.87 46.20 49.01
CA GLN A 889 33.27 45.63 50.29
C GLN A 889 32.50 44.34 50.61
N LYS A 890 31.20 44.28 50.29
CA LYS A 890 30.36 43.09 50.46
C LYS A 890 30.76 41.97 49.48
N ILE A 891 30.99 42.29 48.20
CA ILE A 891 31.45 41.32 47.20
C ILE A 891 32.84 40.80 47.55
N GLY A 892 33.75 41.72 47.91
CA GLY A 892 35.11 41.37 48.31
C GLY A 892 35.20 40.58 49.61
N SER A 893 34.20 40.66 50.51
CA SER A 893 34.14 39.83 51.72
C SER A 893 33.50 38.47 51.49
N GLN A 894 32.62 38.35 50.49
CA GLN A 894 32.02 37.08 50.07
C GLN A 894 32.99 36.20 49.26
N LEU A 895 33.95 36.82 48.56
CA LEU A 895 34.98 36.12 47.79
C LEU A 895 36.21 35.84 48.67
N VAL A 896 36.26 34.67 49.31
CA VAL A 896 37.39 34.23 50.13
C VAL A 896 38.56 33.78 49.23
N SER A 897 39.30 34.72 48.66
CA SER A 897 40.56 34.45 47.95
C SER A 897 41.37 35.74 47.70
N PRO A 898 42.64 35.66 47.25
CA PRO A 898 43.42 36.81 46.77
C PRO A 898 42.67 37.66 45.72
N LEU A 899 41.71 37.07 45.01
CA LEU A 899 40.83 37.74 44.06
C LEU A 899 39.95 38.80 44.73
N GLY A 900 39.47 38.57 45.96
CA GLY A 900 38.63 39.54 46.68
C GLY A 900 39.38 40.85 46.97
N GLU A 901 40.69 40.78 47.19
CA GLU A 901 41.53 41.95 47.40
C GLU A 901 41.97 42.59 46.07
N GLU A 902 42.21 41.78 45.04
CA GLU A 902 42.44 42.26 43.68
C GLU A 902 41.24 43.05 43.13
N ILE A 903 40.01 42.61 43.47
CA ILE A 903 38.76 43.32 43.15
C ILE A 903 38.71 44.69 43.77
N LYS A 904 38.93 44.77 45.09
CA LYS A 904 38.92 46.05 45.80
C LYS A 904 39.98 46.99 45.24
N ASN A 905 41.16 46.46 44.95
CA ASN A 905 42.28 47.24 44.40
C ASN A 905 41.99 47.78 43.00
N TRP A 906 41.51 46.93 42.07
CA TRP A 906 41.16 47.37 40.72
C TRP A 906 40.00 48.38 40.74
N PHE A 907 38.95 48.09 41.50
CA PHE A 907 37.78 48.97 41.58
C PHE A 907 38.14 50.35 42.14
N ALA A 908 38.91 50.37 43.21
CA ALA A 908 39.34 51.61 43.83
C ALA A 908 40.32 52.39 42.92
N HIS A 909 41.15 51.70 42.15
CA HIS A 909 42.01 52.31 41.13
C HIS A 909 41.19 53.00 40.04
N GLU A 910 40.19 52.32 39.47
CA GLU A 910 39.33 52.88 38.43
C GLU A 910 38.51 54.08 38.93
N ILE A 911 38.00 54.03 40.17
CA ILE A 911 37.33 55.20 40.77
C ILE A 911 38.28 56.39 40.85
N ILE A 912 39.53 56.17 41.27
CA ILE A 912 40.51 57.24 41.37
C ILE A 912 40.79 57.84 39.99
N LEU A 913 40.99 57.00 38.96
CA LEU A 913 41.18 57.49 37.59
C LEU A 913 39.97 58.29 37.10
N MET A 914 38.76 57.78 37.31
CA MET A 914 37.51 58.43 36.91
C MET A 914 37.30 59.76 37.62
N GLU A 915 37.58 59.86 38.92
CA GLU A 915 37.41 61.10 39.67
C GLU A 915 38.52 62.11 39.31
N LEU A 916 39.76 61.67 39.09
CA LEU A 916 40.85 62.55 38.65
C LEU A 916 40.58 63.16 37.26
N GLN A 917 39.97 62.42 36.35
CA GLN A 917 39.55 62.95 35.03
C GLN A 917 38.53 64.10 35.14
N LYS A 918 37.79 64.21 36.25
CA LYS A 918 36.86 65.34 36.50
C LYS A 918 37.57 66.61 36.95
N GLY A 919 38.87 66.55 37.24
CA GLY A 919 39.67 67.69 37.70
C GLY A 919 39.06 68.37 38.92
N ARG A 920 38.76 69.68 38.84
CA ARG A 920 38.17 70.46 39.95
C ARG A 920 36.81 69.94 40.43
N GLN A 921 36.12 69.10 39.64
CA GLN A 921 34.84 68.51 39.99
C GLN A 921 34.96 67.11 40.63
N ALA A 922 36.19 66.65 40.90
CA ALA A 922 36.40 65.36 41.57
C ALA A 922 35.74 65.34 42.95
N ASP A 923 35.01 64.27 43.25
CA ASP A 923 34.39 64.10 44.57
C ASP A 923 35.45 63.62 45.57
N ALA A 924 35.89 64.54 46.44
CA ALA A 924 36.90 64.26 47.45
C ALA A 924 36.47 63.16 48.42
N ASN A 925 35.17 62.96 48.68
CA ASN A 925 34.68 61.86 49.52
C ASN A 925 34.89 60.51 48.83
N ARG A 926 34.62 60.42 47.52
CA ARG A 926 34.85 59.19 46.74
C ARG A 926 36.34 58.84 46.65
N LEU A 927 37.20 59.83 46.45
CA LEU A 927 38.66 59.65 46.49
C LEU A 927 39.13 59.15 47.88
N ARG A 928 38.62 59.77 48.96
CA ARG A 928 38.92 59.36 50.34
C ARG A 928 38.42 57.96 50.69
N GLN A 929 37.32 57.51 50.09
CA GLN A 929 36.78 56.15 50.25
C GLN A 929 37.58 55.14 49.40
N ALA A 930 37.99 55.49 48.18
CA ALA A 930 38.85 54.65 47.33
C ALA A 930 40.20 54.35 48.00
N LEU A 931 40.80 55.34 48.65
CA LEU A 931 42.04 55.14 49.39
C LEU A 931 41.90 54.22 50.62
N GLN A 932 40.70 54.02 51.17
CA GLN A 932 40.49 53.09 52.29
C GLN A 932 40.62 51.62 51.89
N PHE A 933 40.52 51.30 50.58
CA PHE A 933 40.69 49.93 50.09
C PHE A 933 42.15 49.47 49.96
N GLY A 934 43.13 50.29 50.39
CA GLY A 934 44.51 49.83 50.50
C GLY A 934 45.18 49.52 49.16
N ILE A 935 44.81 50.25 48.10
CA ILE A 935 45.41 50.09 46.76
C ILE A 935 46.94 50.12 46.89
N ASN A 936 47.60 49.11 46.35
CA ASN A 936 49.05 49.10 46.24
C ASN A 936 49.44 49.88 44.97
N PHE A 937 49.82 51.14 45.12
CA PHE A 937 50.16 52.02 44.00
C PHE A 937 51.52 51.69 43.38
N PHE A 938 52.29 50.76 43.94
CA PHE A 938 53.55 50.29 43.39
C PHE A 938 53.35 49.23 42.29
N HIS A 939 52.68 49.60 41.19
CA HIS A 939 52.76 48.84 39.95
C HIS A 939 53.91 49.42 39.12
N PRO A 940 54.95 48.65 38.75
CA PRO A 940 56.24 49.16 38.25
C PRO A 940 56.23 50.01 36.96
N TYR A 941 55.05 50.29 36.41
CA TYR A 941 54.85 51.08 35.19
C TYR A 941 54.06 52.39 35.38
N CYS A 942 53.58 52.73 36.59
CA CYS A 942 52.76 53.94 36.84
C CYS A 942 53.14 54.77 38.10
N ASN A 943 54.31 54.52 38.69
CA ASN A 943 54.62 54.90 40.10
C ASN A 943 54.86 56.38 40.40
N THR A 944 54.81 57.28 39.43
CA THR A 944 54.92 58.73 39.69
C THR A 944 53.71 59.54 39.26
N CYS A 945 52.79 59.01 38.45
CA CYS A 945 51.66 59.84 37.96
C CYS A 945 50.48 59.90 38.94
N LEU A 946 50.02 58.77 39.50
CA LEU A 946 48.73 58.77 40.21
C LEU A 946 48.80 59.38 41.61
N GLY A 947 49.85 59.11 42.38
CA GLY A 947 50.08 59.72 43.69
C GLY A 947 50.32 61.24 43.59
N VAL A 948 51.01 61.68 42.53
CA VAL A 948 51.22 63.11 42.21
C VAL A 948 49.90 63.77 41.84
N GLN A 949 49.07 63.13 40.99
CA GLN A 949 47.74 63.65 40.62
C GLN A 949 46.79 63.73 41.82
N LEU A 950 46.78 62.73 42.70
CA LEU A 950 45.99 62.75 43.94
C LEU A 950 46.47 63.85 44.90
N MET A 951 47.78 64.08 44.99
CA MET A 951 48.36 65.14 45.83
C MET A 951 48.08 66.52 45.25
N ALA A 952 48.18 66.68 43.93
CA ALA A 952 47.75 67.88 43.24
C ALA A 952 46.24 68.12 43.46
N GLN A 953 45.41 67.08 43.37
CA GLN A 953 43.98 67.19 43.62
C GLN A 953 43.67 67.60 45.07
N ALA A 954 44.33 66.99 46.05
CA ALA A 954 44.20 67.37 47.46
C ALA A 954 44.60 68.83 47.69
N CYS A 955 45.61 69.31 46.97
CA CYS A 955 46.04 70.70 47.00
C CYS A 955 45.04 71.65 46.30
N VAL A 956 44.45 71.24 45.17
CA VAL A 956 43.38 71.99 44.48
C VAL A 956 42.16 72.13 45.38
N SER A 957 41.76 71.06 46.07
CA SER A 957 40.60 71.06 46.95
C SER A 957 40.89 71.57 48.37
N GLN A 958 42.15 71.81 48.70
CA GLN A 958 42.65 72.03 50.06
C GLN A 958 42.15 70.97 51.07
N ASP A 959 41.98 69.72 50.61
CA ASP A 959 41.52 68.60 51.44
C ASP A 959 42.70 67.99 52.21
N THR A 960 42.90 68.48 53.42
CA THR A 960 43.95 68.02 54.34
C THR A 960 43.79 66.56 54.75
N GLU A 961 42.55 66.03 54.74
CA GLU A 961 42.29 64.65 55.10
C GLU A 961 42.57 63.69 53.94
N LEU A 962 42.28 64.09 52.70
CA LEU A 962 42.74 63.39 51.51
C LEU A 962 44.26 63.34 51.48
N LEU A 963 44.93 64.46 51.75
CA LEU A 963 46.39 64.54 51.84
C LEU A 963 46.94 63.65 52.97
N ARG A 964 46.32 63.65 54.15
CA ARG A 964 46.68 62.76 55.26
C ARG A 964 46.52 61.29 54.87
N LYS A 965 45.43 60.91 54.21
CA LYS A 965 45.22 59.54 53.74
C LYS A 965 46.26 59.12 52.69
N ILE A 966 46.62 60.01 51.78
CA ILE A 966 47.75 59.81 50.85
C ILE A 966 49.04 59.62 51.65
N TYR A 967 49.30 60.45 52.67
CA TYR A 967 50.48 60.35 53.51
C TYR A 967 50.56 59.00 54.25
N THR A 968 49.51 58.60 54.95
CA THR A 968 49.44 57.35 55.70
C THR A 968 49.49 56.12 54.79
N ALA A 969 48.98 56.22 53.56
CA ALA A 969 49.04 55.13 52.59
C ALA A 969 50.47 54.89 52.04
N TYR A 970 51.38 55.88 52.07
CA TYR A 970 52.72 55.73 51.46
C TYR A 970 53.91 56.22 52.31
N PRO A 971 54.12 55.70 53.52
CA PRO A 971 55.17 56.18 54.44
C PRO A 971 56.62 56.04 53.91
N ARG A 972 56.84 55.48 52.71
CA ARG A 972 58.16 55.23 52.10
C ARG A 972 58.41 56.00 50.80
N VAL A 973 57.57 56.98 50.47
CA VAL A 973 57.75 57.81 49.26
C VAL A 973 58.63 59.03 49.56
N ASP A 974 59.48 59.40 48.62
CA ASP A 974 60.15 60.71 48.63
C ASP A 974 59.12 61.80 48.33
N TYR A 975 58.49 62.27 49.40
CA TYR A 975 57.46 63.29 49.32
C TYR A 975 57.99 64.64 48.83
N ALA A 976 59.29 64.93 48.98
CA ALA A 976 59.86 66.16 48.44
C ALA A 976 59.82 66.13 46.90
N ALA A 977 60.22 65.00 46.31
CA ALA A 977 60.09 64.79 44.87
C ALA A 977 58.62 64.77 44.41
N MET A 978 57.73 64.15 45.20
CA MET A 978 56.31 64.06 44.85
C MET A 978 55.59 65.42 44.93
N ILE A 979 55.90 66.24 45.94
CA ILE A 979 55.42 67.63 46.06
C ILE A 979 55.94 68.46 44.88
N SER A 980 57.23 68.35 44.53
CA SER A 980 57.80 69.08 43.40
C SER A 980 57.07 68.76 42.09
N HIS A 981 56.76 67.48 41.84
CA HIS A 981 56.00 67.08 40.66
C HIS A 981 54.54 67.53 40.74
N ALA A 982 53.89 67.45 41.90
CA ALA A 982 52.50 67.86 42.08
C ALA A 982 52.33 69.37 41.89
N VAL A 983 53.26 70.17 42.43
CA VAL A 983 53.34 71.61 42.21
C VAL A 983 53.55 71.93 40.73
N GLY A 984 54.37 71.15 40.03
CA GLY A 984 54.58 71.29 38.59
C GLY A 984 53.32 71.13 37.73
N LEU A 985 52.24 70.52 38.24
CA LEU A 985 50.94 70.42 37.55
C LEU A 985 50.09 71.71 37.64
N PHE A 986 50.49 72.68 38.49
CA PHE A 986 49.80 73.97 38.62
C PHE A 986 50.41 75.02 37.69
N ASP A 987 49.62 76.02 37.29
CA ASP A 987 50.12 77.19 36.59
C ASP A 987 51.09 78.01 37.49
N ALA A 988 51.93 78.85 36.87
CA ALA A 988 52.99 79.59 37.57
C ALA A 988 52.46 80.48 38.72
N ASN A 989 51.19 80.92 38.66
CA ASN A 989 50.59 81.74 39.72
C ASN A 989 50.13 80.89 40.91
N ALA A 990 49.68 79.67 40.65
CA ALA A 990 49.22 78.72 41.68
C ALA A 990 50.36 77.89 42.30
N GLN A 991 51.51 77.75 41.62
CA GLN A 991 52.66 76.97 42.09
C GLN A 991 53.15 77.38 43.48
N ASN A 992 53.30 78.69 43.75
CA ASN A 992 53.77 79.16 45.06
C ASN A 992 52.77 78.86 46.17
N SER A 993 51.48 79.07 45.93
CA SER A 993 50.42 78.77 46.91
C SER A 993 50.31 77.27 47.17
N ALA A 994 50.40 76.44 46.13
CA ALA A 994 50.37 74.98 46.24
C ALA A 994 51.60 74.45 46.98
N ASN A 995 52.79 74.96 46.65
CA ASN A 995 54.05 74.57 47.29
C ASN A 995 54.01 74.93 48.78
N ASN A 996 53.61 76.16 49.12
CA ASN A 996 53.51 76.60 50.50
C ASN A 996 52.51 75.77 51.31
N TRP A 997 51.33 75.50 50.74
CA TRP A 997 50.30 74.71 51.41
C TRP A 997 50.75 73.26 51.62
N LEU A 998 51.30 72.61 50.59
CA LEU A 998 51.79 71.23 50.68
C LEU A 998 52.93 71.12 51.69
N TRP A 999 53.93 72.01 51.65
CA TRP A 999 55.04 71.99 52.62
C TRP A 999 54.58 72.28 54.04
N GLN A 1000 53.64 73.21 54.23
CA GLN A 1000 53.05 73.46 55.54
C GLN A 1000 52.34 72.21 56.08
N MET A 1001 51.47 71.59 55.28
CA MET A 1001 50.75 70.38 55.68
C MET A 1001 51.67 69.20 55.94
N PHE A 1002 52.72 69.01 55.14
CA PHE A 1002 53.72 67.96 55.37
C PHE A 1002 54.53 68.20 56.65
N THR A 1003 54.84 69.45 56.95
CA THR A 1003 55.50 69.83 58.21
C THR A 1003 54.60 69.52 59.40
N GLU A 1004 53.30 69.85 59.31
CA GLU A 1004 52.31 69.56 60.34
C GLU A 1004 52.06 68.04 60.52
N LEU A 1005 52.06 67.27 59.43
CA LEU A 1005 51.93 65.80 59.48
C LEU A 1005 53.17 65.16 60.12
N ASN A 1006 54.38 65.65 59.81
CA ASN A 1006 55.62 65.17 60.44
C ASN A 1006 55.73 65.52 61.94
N GLN A 1007 55.16 66.64 62.38
CA GLN A 1007 55.22 67.08 63.78
C GLN A 1007 54.25 66.30 64.69
N ASN A 1008 53.20 65.70 64.13
CA ASN A 1008 52.13 65.05 64.90
C ASN A 1008 52.22 63.50 64.94
N GLU A 1009 53.28 62.89 64.37
CA GLU A 1009 53.46 61.43 64.48
C GLU A 1009 54.36 61.00 65.65
N PRO A 1010 53.97 59.95 66.41
CA PRO A 1010 54.74 59.46 67.54
C PRO A 1010 56.06 58.82 67.11
N GLN A 1011 57.17 59.35 67.65
CA GLN A 1011 58.59 58.93 67.65
C GLN A 1011 58.96 57.51 67.15
N GLY A 1012 58.69 57.18 65.89
CA GLY A 1012 58.95 55.84 65.32
C GLY A 1012 59.73 55.78 64.00
N LEU A 1013 60.07 56.91 63.37
CA LEU A 1013 60.69 56.95 62.03
C LEU A 1013 61.80 58.02 61.94
N HIS A 1014 62.80 57.95 62.82
CA HIS A 1014 64.02 58.76 62.69
C HIS A 1014 65.08 58.04 61.85
N HIS A 1015 65.02 58.15 60.52
CA HIS A 1015 66.20 58.07 59.64
C HIS A 1015 65.88 58.51 58.20
N TYR A 1016 65.74 59.82 57.96
CA TYR A 1016 66.10 60.41 56.66
C TYR A 1016 66.63 61.83 56.90
N ARG A 1017 67.95 62.00 56.75
CA ARG A 1017 68.67 63.28 56.86
C ARG A 1017 68.36 64.14 55.63
N PHE A 1018 67.75 65.30 55.83
CA PHE A 1018 67.78 66.41 54.89
C PHE A 1018 69.22 66.95 54.79
N PHE A 1019 69.84 66.90 53.62
CA PHE A 1019 71.13 67.56 53.37
C PHE A 1019 70.91 68.97 52.76
N HIS A 1020 71.39 69.96 53.51
CA HIS A 1020 71.87 71.33 53.18
C HIS A 1020 71.42 72.08 51.92
N GLU A 1021 70.92 73.32 52.13
CA GLU A 1021 70.97 74.47 51.21
C GLU A 1021 72.35 75.22 51.25
N PRO A 1022 72.58 76.38 50.59
CA PRO A 1022 73.24 76.51 49.27
C PRO A 1022 74.44 77.50 49.23
N ARG A 1023 75.43 77.35 48.32
CA ARG A 1023 76.34 78.44 47.87
C ARG A 1023 76.87 78.17 46.45
N GLY A 1024 76.90 79.22 45.60
CA GLY A 1024 77.17 79.13 44.16
C GLY A 1024 78.41 79.88 43.62
N ALA A 1025 78.29 80.29 42.34
CA ALA A 1025 79.21 80.98 41.41
C ALA A 1025 80.00 80.05 40.46
N PHE A 1026 80.13 80.25 39.13
CA PHE A 1026 79.64 81.23 38.15
C PHE A 1026 79.96 80.68 36.72
N ASP A 1027 79.15 81.05 35.72
CA ASP A 1027 79.33 81.15 34.24
C ASP A 1027 79.76 80.00 33.30
N GLY A 1028 79.07 79.95 32.15
CA GLY A 1028 79.52 79.32 30.90
C GLY A 1028 78.39 78.84 29.98
N GLU A 1029 78.07 79.64 28.96
CA GLU A 1029 77.02 79.45 27.95
C GLU A 1029 77.12 78.19 27.07
N ASN A 1030 75.99 77.86 26.41
CA ASN A 1030 75.78 76.93 25.28
C ASN A 1030 75.37 75.48 25.59
N SER A 1031 74.06 75.22 25.61
CA SER A 1031 73.40 74.39 24.59
C SER A 1031 71.89 74.28 24.87
N LYS A 1032 71.09 75.08 24.17
CA LYS A 1032 69.66 74.80 23.99
C LYS A 1032 69.54 73.83 22.81
N ASN A 1033 69.25 72.56 23.10
CA ASN A 1033 68.42 71.69 22.25
C ASN A 1033 68.07 70.41 23.03
N ASP A 1034 66.86 69.92 22.75
CA ASP A 1034 66.30 68.60 23.06
C ASP A 1034 65.65 68.39 24.44
N MET A 1035 64.36 68.74 24.52
CA MET A 1035 63.25 67.78 24.67
C MET A 1035 61.94 68.55 24.89
N LYS A 1036 61.23 68.83 23.79
CA LYS A 1036 59.83 69.27 23.84
C LYS A 1036 58.91 68.06 23.91
N SER A 1037 58.32 67.91 25.11
CA SER A 1037 56.90 67.61 25.37
C SER A 1037 56.24 66.43 24.64
N CYS A 1038 56.14 65.32 25.37
CA CYS A 1038 54.85 64.63 25.53
C CYS A 1038 53.90 65.58 26.28
N THR A 1039 52.76 65.88 25.67
CA THR A 1039 51.65 66.63 26.26
C THR A 1039 50.73 65.63 26.98
N ILE A 1040 50.33 65.97 28.21
CA ILE A 1040 49.24 65.33 28.96
C ILE A 1040 47.91 65.86 28.44
#